data_AF-A0A163LI56-F1
#
_entry.id   AF-A0A163LI56-F1
#
_cell.length_a   1.000
_cell.length_b   1.000
_cell.length_c   1.000
_cell.angle_alpha   90.00
_cell.angle_beta   90.00
_cell.angle_gamma   90.00
#
_symmetry.space_group_name_H-M   'P 1'
#
loop_
_entity.id
_entity.type
_entity.pdbx_description
1 polymer ?
#
loop_
_entity_poly.entity_id
_entity_poly.type
_entity_poly.pdbx_seq_one_letter_code
_entity_poly.pdbx_strand_id
1 'polypeptide(L)'
;MGAQELRYDGQTVVVTGAGGGLGREYAIFFASRGANVVVNDLGSSFKGEGGSSSAADKVVEEIKSAGGNAVANYDSVENGENIIKTAIDAFGRIDVLINNAGILRDVSFKNMKQADWELIYKVHVLGAYKCARAAWPHFRKQKYGRLISTASAAGLFGSFGQTNYSAAKLALVGFTETLAKEGFKYNILCNVIAPIAASRMTETVMPPDVLEKLKPEWIVPLVAVLTHKSNTKTGGIFEAGGGHIAELRWERANGVHLKADETLTPGAVATKWKDVVDFSKPDHPQGPANALELLEEAGKLPANPKGEELDFTGKVAIVTGGGAGLGRIYALQLAKRGAKVVINDLVNPDDVVQEIQKLGGEAVGNKADVQDGEAVVKTAIDTWGRVDIVINNAGILRDKAFANMTDDQWDIIHKVHLFGTYSVSKAAWPYMLKQKYGRILNTTSTSGIYGNFGQANYASAKCGILGFSKSLALEGKKHNIFVNTVAPNAGTQMTRSIMPEEVVQALKPDYNAPLVILLVSDKAPVPTGGLYEMGSGWFAATRWQRTGGHGFPVDVKLTPEAVLQQWERITNFDDGRADNPHDNASGLKSIMANMENTSKKSKKEKKPSKSNEEILKAQQKALATKSEGTPFEYTERDVILYNLGIGAKRTDLPFVYEGDENFQVIPTFGVVPPFNAEPPFSFDEIVPNFDPRMLLHGEQFLEIRKFPIPTEAKLIAVPKLVEVVDKGAAGLVVYGSVTKDANTGEEIFYNESTVFIRGSGNFGGQKKGGDRGAATKAYKPPQRAPDVVVEEKTTEEQAAIYRLSGDLNPLHIDPQFSKVGGFETPILHGLCSFGISGKHVLQKFGPFKNIKVRFAGVVLPGQTLITEMWKTGNTVAFQTKVKETGKLAISGAGAELLGGGSKL
;
A
#
# COMPACT_ATOMS: atom_id res chain seq x y z
N MET A 1 -13.08 21.34 -36.10
CA MET A 1 -13.04 22.61 -35.37
C MET A 1 -12.17 22.38 -34.14
N GLY A 2 -11.04 23.07 -34.01
CA GLY A 2 -10.17 22.91 -32.83
C GLY A 2 -10.93 23.34 -31.58
N ALA A 3 -10.82 22.60 -30.47
CA ALA A 3 -11.38 23.01 -29.20
C ALA A 3 -10.78 24.37 -28.79
N GLN A 4 -11.63 25.29 -28.36
CA GLN A 4 -11.19 26.60 -27.85
C GLN A 4 -10.30 26.38 -26.61
N GLU A 5 -9.14 27.04 -26.58
CA GLU A 5 -8.18 26.92 -25.48
C GLU A 5 -8.79 27.43 -24.15
N LEU A 6 -8.63 26.67 -23.06
CA LEU A 6 -9.04 27.09 -21.72
C LEU A 6 -8.13 28.22 -21.22
N ARG A 7 -8.73 29.37 -20.92
CA ARG A 7 -8.04 30.59 -20.51
C ARG A 7 -8.53 31.12 -19.16
N TYR A 8 -7.62 31.79 -18.46
CA TYR A 8 -7.80 32.33 -17.10
C TYR A 8 -7.54 33.84 -17.05
N ASP A 9 -7.80 34.52 -18.17
CA ASP A 9 -7.55 35.95 -18.32
C ASP A 9 -8.25 36.75 -17.22
N GLY A 10 -7.47 37.61 -16.54
CA GLY A 10 -7.97 38.46 -15.46
C GLY A 10 -8.31 37.73 -14.16
N GLN A 11 -8.03 36.41 -14.06
CA GLN A 11 -8.13 35.65 -12.82
C GLN A 11 -6.79 35.65 -12.08
N THR A 12 -6.85 35.58 -10.74
CA THR A 12 -5.66 35.47 -9.90
C THR A 12 -5.57 34.08 -9.25
N VAL A 13 -4.42 33.42 -9.41
CA VAL A 13 -4.14 32.09 -8.89
C VAL A 13 -3.04 32.17 -7.82
N VAL A 14 -3.33 31.63 -6.64
CA VAL A 14 -2.33 31.44 -5.58
C VAL A 14 -1.91 29.98 -5.56
N VAL A 15 -0.61 29.72 -5.67
CA VAL A 15 -0.03 28.37 -5.59
C VAL A 15 0.95 28.33 -4.42
N THR A 16 0.70 27.48 -3.43
CA THR A 16 1.61 27.28 -2.30
C THR A 16 2.67 26.23 -2.60
N GLY A 17 3.90 26.42 -2.13
CA GLY A 17 5.04 25.54 -2.45
C GLY A 17 5.37 25.52 -3.94
N ALA A 18 5.39 26.70 -4.56
CA ALA A 18 5.49 26.89 -6.00
C ALA A 18 6.91 27.16 -6.51
N GLY A 19 7.93 27.09 -5.65
CA GLY A 19 9.34 27.28 -6.04
C GLY A 19 9.95 26.10 -6.81
N GLY A 20 9.24 24.97 -6.94
CA GLY A 20 9.67 23.80 -7.70
C GLY A 20 8.60 22.72 -7.84
N GLY A 21 8.92 21.64 -8.56
CA GLY A 21 8.04 20.49 -8.74
C GLY A 21 6.65 20.84 -9.29
N LEU A 22 5.61 20.19 -8.77
CA LEU A 22 4.21 20.40 -9.18
C LEU A 22 3.76 21.86 -9.05
N GLY A 23 4.12 22.53 -7.96
CA GLY A 23 3.71 23.92 -7.71
C GLY A 23 4.25 24.89 -8.76
N ARG A 24 5.51 24.70 -9.18
CA ARG A 24 6.10 25.47 -10.29
C ARG A 24 5.34 25.22 -11.59
N GLU A 25 5.05 23.96 -11.94
CA GLU A 25 4.35 23.65 -13.18
C GLU A 25 2.94 24.23 -13.23
N TYR A 26 2.21 24.26 -12.10
CA TYR A 26 0.94 24.97 -12.02
C TYR A 26 1.14 26.47 -12.28
N ALA A 27 2.09 27.11 -11.59
CA ALA A 27 2.33 28.55 -11.72
C ALA A 27 2.66 28.95 -13.17
N ILE A 28 3.58 28.22 -13.83
CA ILE A 28 3.96 28.43 -15.23
C ILE A 28 2.75 28.25 -16.15
N PHE A 29 1.97 27.18 -15.96
CA PHE A 29 0.79 26.92 -16.78
C PHE A 29 -0.25 28.03 -16.66
N PHE A 30 -0.67 28.40 -15.44
CA PHE A 30 -1.72 29.41 -15.26
C PHE A 30 -1.29 30.77 -15.81
N ALA A 31 -0.02 31.16 -15.61
CA ALA A 31 0.51 32.38 -16.20
C ALA A 31 0.49 32.34 -17.74
N SER A 32 0.90 31.21 -18.35
CA SER A 32 0.83 31.02 -19.81
C SER A 32 -0.60 31.10 -20.36
N ARG A 33 -1.59 30.82 -19.51
CA ARG A 33 -3.03 30.90 -19.81
C ARG A 33 -3.69 32.21 -19.33
N GLY A 34 -2.88 33.24 -19.04
CA GLY A 34 -3.34 34.63 -18.82
C GLY A 34 -3.73 34.99 -17.39
N ALA A 35 -3.50 34.09 -16.44
CA ALA A 35 -3.73 34.40 -15.03
C ALA A 35 -2.61 35.27 -14.46
N ASN A 36 -2.96 36.06 -13.45
CA ASN A 36 -1.99 36.61 -12.51
C ASN A 36 -1.64 35.52 -11.48
N VAL A 37 -0.37 35.31 -11.19
CA VAL A 37 0.06 34.21 -10.29
C VAL A 37 0.81 34.72 -9.07
N VAL A 38 0.38 34.31 -7.88
CA VAL A 38 1.19 34.42 -6.66
C VAL A 38 1.94 33.12 -6.46
N VAL A 39 3.27 33.20 -6.56
CA VAL A 39 4.19 32.09 -6.35
C VAL A 39 4.64 32.12 -4.90
N ASN A 40 3.99 31.35 -4.03
CA ASN A 40 4.39 31.22 -2.64
C ASN A 40 5.41 30.09 -2.47
N ASP A 41 6.58 30.39 -1.90
CA ASP A 41 7.54 29.38 -1.45
C ASP A 41 8.39 29.92 -0.30
N LEU A 42 8.45 29.17 0.81
CA LEU A 42 9.24 29.53 1.99
C LEU A 42 10.76 29.43 1.73
N GLY A 43 11.18 28.72 0.67
CA GLY A 43 12.59 28.48 0.37
C GLY A 43 13.25 27.36 1.19
N SER A 44 12.43 26.54 1.87
CA SER A 44 12.87 25.39 2.65
C SER A 44 13.01 24.12 1.79
N SER A 45 13.91 23.20 2.17
CA SER A 45 14.06 21.90 1.52
C SER A 45 12.80 21.02 1.66
N PHE A 46 12.75 19.85 0.99
CA PHE A 46 11.64 18.88 1.14
C PHE A 46 11.56 18.28 2.56
N LYS A 47 12.64 18.44 3.34
CA LYS A 47 12.69 18.20 4.77
C LYS A 47 12.39 19.47 5.59
N GLY A 48 11.94 20.58 5.02
CA GLY A 48 11.67 21.80 5.79
C GLY A 48 12.90 22.46 6.41
N GLU A 49 14.10 22.21 5.87
CA GLU A 49 15.37 22.81 6.34
C GLU A 49 15.84 23.92 5.37
N GLY A 50 16.37 25.04 5.88
CA GLY A 50 16.82 26.18 5.06
C GLY A 50 15.71 27.19 4.71
N GLY A 51 16.09 28.34 4.13
CA GLY A 51 15.18 29.45 3.84
C GLY A 51 15.71 30.41 2.77
N SER A 52 16.07 29.90 1.59
CA SER A 52 16.50 30.76 0.48
C SER A 52 15.29 31.22 -0.33
N SER A 53 14.94 32.51 -0.27
CA SER A 53 13.85 33.14 -1.03
C SER A 53 13.98 32.99 -2.56
N SER A 54 15.18 32.63 -3.04
CA SER A 54 15.52 32.52 -4.47
C SER A 54 14.64 31.58 -5.31
N ALA A 55 13.92 30.63 -4.70
CA ALA A 55 13.13 29.66 -5.46
C ALA A 55 11.87 30.28 -6.07
N ALA A 56 11.10 31.03 -5.28
CA ALA A 56 9.92 31.75 -5.77
C ALA A 56 10.30 32.82 -6.79
N ASP A 57 11.39 33.56 -6.52
CA ASP A 57 11.92 34.59 -7.41
C ASP A 57 12.23 34.05 -8.81
N LYS A 58 12.92 32.90 -8.90
CA LYS A 58 13.27 32.28 -10.19
C LYS A 58 12.03 31.93 -11.02
N VAL A 59 10.99 31.39 -10.38
CA VAL A 59 9.75 31.04 -11.07
C VAL A 59 9.01 32.31 -11.53
N VAL A 60 9.00 33.38 -10.71
CA VAL A 60 8.42 34.67 -11.10
C VAL A 60 9.18 35.31 -12.25
N GLU A 61 10.51 35.28 -12.23
CA GLU A 61 11.36 35.77 -13.32
C GLU A 61 11.11 35.01 -14.62
N GLU A 62 10.99 33.69 -14.55
CA GLU A 62 10.64 32.84 -15.69
C GLU A 62 9.27 33.20 -16.27
N ILE A 63 8.25 33.37 -15.42
CA ILE A 63 6.91 33.79 -15.83
C ILE A 63 6.96 35.15 -16.52
N LYS A 64 7.62 36.15 -15.92
CA LYS A 64 7.72 37.50 -16.47
C LYS A 64 8.49 37.53 -17.79
N SER A 65 9.56 36.75 -17.89
CA SER A 65 10.36 36.62 -19.12
C SER A 65 9.56 35.99 -20.26
N ALA A 66 8.61 35.12 -19.95
CA ALA A 66 7.65 34.55 -20.90
C ALA A 66 6.44 35.48 -21.20
N GLY A 67 6.40 36.70 -20.63
CA GLY A 67 5.34 37.69 -20.83
C GLY A 67 4.11 37.50 -19.93
N GLY A 68 4.18 36.62 -18.93
CA GLY A 68 3.13 36.44 -17.92
C GLY A 68 3.24 37.41 -16.75
N ASN A 69 2.24 37.40 -15.86
CA ASN A 69 2.19 38.27 -14.69
C ASN A 69 2.28 37.45 -13.38
N ALA A 70 3.29 37.71 -12.56
CA ALA A 70 3.48 37.00 -11.29
C ALA A 70 4.16 37.85 -10.22
N VAL A 71 3.91 37.50 -8.96
CA VAL A 71 4.56 38.05 -7.76
C VAL A 71 4.97 36.93 -6.81
N ALA A 72 6.16 37.06 -6.21
CA ALA A 72 6.65 36.10 -5.23
C ALA A 72 6.07 36.39 -3.84
N ASN A 73 5.89 35.34 -3.05
CA ASN A 73 5.59 35.43 -1.63
C ASN A 73 6.46 34.41 -0.86
N TYR A 74 6.96 34.78 0.31
CA TYR A 74 7.92 33.99 1.09
C TYR A 74 7.38 33.54 2.45
N ASP A 75 6.11 33.78 2.73
CA ASP A 75 5.51 33.44 4.01
C ASP A 75 5.37 31.92 4.17
N SER A 76 5.49 31.44 5.41
CA SER A 76 5.03 30.09 5.76
C SER A 76 3.54 29.98 5.46
N VAL A 77 3.09 28.81 5.00
CA VAL A 77 1.66 28.53 4.79
C VAL A 77 0.83 28.62 6.07
N GLU A 78 1.47 28.58 7.24
CA GLU A 78 0.83 28.90 8.53
C GLU A 78 0.31 30.34 8.61
N ASN A 79 0.91 31.25 7.85
CA ASN A 79 0.53 32.67 7.75
C ASN A 79 -0.27 32.92 6.45
N GLY A 80 -1.29 32.08 6.21
CA GLY A 80 -2.07 32.13 4.98
C GLY A 80 -2.67 33.51 4.67
N GLU A 81 -2.98 34.31 5.69
CA GLU A 81 -3.42 35.70 5.55
C GLU A 81 -2.43 36.59 4.79
N ASN A 82 -1.12 36.44 5.00
CA ASN A 82 -0.10 37.22 4.30
C ASN A 82 0.04 36.78 2.84
N ILE A 83 -0.09 35.47 2.58
CA ILE A 83 -0.07 34.90 1.24
C ILE A 83 -1.24 35.45 0.42
N ILE A 84 -2.46 35.39 0.98
CA ILE A 84 -3.66 35.91 0.29
C ILE A 84 -3.61 37.43 0.18
N LYS A 85 -3.12 38.14 1.21
CA LYS A 85 -2.89 39.59 1.15
C LYS A 85 -2.00 39.97 -0.03
N THR A 86 -0.96 39.19 -0.33
CA THR A 86 -0.10 39.43 -1.50
C THR A 86 -0.90 39.39 -2.81
N ALA A 87 -1.84 38.45 -2.96
CA ALA A 87 -2.71 38.39 -4.13
C ALA A 87 -3.62 39.62 -4.25
N ILE A 88 -4.18 40.07 -3.12
CA ILE A 88 -5.07 41.24 -3.07
C ILE A 88 -4.30 42.53 -3.34
N ASP A 89 -3.12 42.72 -2.76
CA ASP A 89 -2.33 43.93 -2.95
C ASP A 89 -1.80 44.03 -4.38
N ALA A 90 -1.33 42.93 -4.96
CA ALA A 90 -0.74 42.93 -6.30
C ALA A 90 -1.80 42.97 -7.42
N PHE A 91 -2.92 42.26 -7.24
CA PHE A 91 -3.88 41.98 -8.32
C PHE A 91 -5.34 42.30 -7.97
N GLY A 92 -5.63 42.73 -6.75
CA GLY A 92 -6.97 43.15 -6.30
C GLY A 92 -7.97 42.02 -6.06
N ARG A 93 -7.61 40.75 -6.31
CA ARG A 93 -8.51 39.60 -6.24
C ARG A 93 -7.77 38.27 -6.07
N ILE A 94 -8.53 37.22 -5.73
CA ILE A 94 -8.11 35.81 -5.80
C ILE A 94 -9.27 34.98 -6.35
N ASP A 95 -8.99 34.06 -7.27
CA ASP A 95 -9.98 33.22 -7.95
C ASP A 95 -9.72 31.73 -7.74
N VAL A 96 -8.44 31.34 -7.68
CA VAL A 96 -8.01 29.95 -7.52
C VAL A 96 -6.99 29.86 -6.39
N LEU A 97 -7.20 28.93 -5.46
CA LEU A 97 -6.22 28.55 -4.45
C LEU A 97 -5.80 27.08 -4.66
N ILE A 98 -4.51 26.86 -4.85
CA ILE A 98 -3.92 25.52 -4.95
C ILE A 98 -3.08 25.27 -3.69
N ASN A 99 -3.66 24.50 -2.76
CA ASN A 99 -2.97 24.01 -1.57
C ASN A 99 -2.04 22.85 -1.97
N ASN A 100 -0.81 23.19 -2.35
CA ASN A 100 0.20 22.25 -2.86
C ASN A 100 1.42 22.11 -1.94
N ALA A 101 1.74 23.12 -1.12
CA ALA A 101 2.90 23.08 -0.23
C ALA A 101 2.94 21.79 0.61
N GLY A 102 4.13 21.19 0.70
CA GLY A 102 4.30 19.93 1.40
C GLY A 102 5.76 19.56 1.62
N ILE A 103 5.98 18.77 2.68
CA ILE A 103 7.26 18.23 3.14
C ILE A 103 7.09 16.78 3.62
N LEU A 104 8.20 16.06 3.81
CA LEU A 104 8.21 14.71 4.37
C LEU A 104 9.04 14.56 5.64
N ARG A 105 8.63 13.58 6.45
CA ARG A 105 9.31 13.04 7.63
C ARG A 105 9.04 11.54 7.70
N ASP A 106 9.63 10.82 6.76
CA ASP A 106 9.47 9.38 6.65
C ASP A 106 10.27 8.70 7.76
N VAL A 107 9.54 8.06 8.67
CA VAL A 107 10.09 7.39 9.85
C VAL A 107 9.04 6.41 10.35
N SER A 108 9.47 5.20 10.73
CA SER A 108 8.56 4.22 11.31
C SER A 108 7.84 4.81 12.53
N PHE A 109 6.61 4.37 12.77
CA PHE A 109 5.81 4.86 13.88
C PHE A 109 6.51 4.70 15.22
N LYS A 110 7.30 3.62 15.40
CA LYS A 110 8.16 3.41 16.58
C LYS A 110 9.13 4.57 16.79
N ASN A 111 9.77 5.06 15.74
CA ASN A 111 10.86 6.03 15.80
C ASN A 111 10.41 7.49 15.60
N MET A 112 9.16 7.71 15.17
CA MET A 112 8.59 9.05 14.96
C MET A 112 8.62 9.88 16.23
N LYS A 113 9.15 11.10 16.16
CA LYS A 113 9.13 12.06 17.27
C LYS A 113 7.90 12.95 17.18
N GLN A 114 7.52 13.54 18.30
CA GLN A 114 6.42 14.53 18.36
C GLN A 114 6.62 15.68 17.35
N ALA A 115 7.85 16.20 17.25
CA ALA A 115 8.18 17.26 16.31
C ALA A 115 8.00 16.85 14.83
N ASP A 116 8.20 15.57 14.49
CA ASP A 116 7.97 15.06 13.13
C ASP A 116 6.48 15.05 12.78
N TRP A 117 5.62 14.73 13.75
CA TRP A 117 4.17 14.77 13.61
C TRP A 117 3.66 16.21 13.47
N GLU A 118 4.08 17.09 14.39
CA GLU A 118 3.68 18.50 14.41
C GLU A 118 4.06 19.24 13.13
N LEU A 119 5.29 19.04 12.65
CA LEU A 119 5.78 19.69 11.44
C LEU A 119 4.95 19.30 10.21
N ILE A 120 4.64 18.00 10.06
CA ILE A 120 3.80 17.51 8.95
C ILE A 120 2.37 18.06 9.06
N TYR A 121 1.79 18.07 10.25
CA TYR A 121 0.47 18.67 10.46
C TYR A 121 0.45 20.17 10.11
N LYS A 122 1.42 20.95 10.59
CA LYS A 122 1.49 22.40 10.40
C LYS A 122 1.54 22.78 8.91
N VAL A 123 2.40 22.12 8.14
CA VAL A 123 2.54 22.46 6.71
C VAL A 123 1.34 21.99 5.89
N HIS A 124 0.92 20.73 6.05
CA HIS A 124 -0.06 20.13 5.15
C HIS A 124 -1.51 20.45 5.52
N VAL A 125 -1.84 20.45 6.82
CA VAL A 125 -3.23 20.57 7.29
C VAL A 125 -3.52 22.00 7.74
N LEU A 126 -2.74 22.51 8.71
CA LEU A 126 -2.93 23.87 9.22
C LEU A 126 -2.68 24.91 8.11
N GLY A 127 -1.63 24.73 7.31
CA GLY A 127 -1.31 25.62 6.20
C GLY A 127 -2.43 25.72 5.15
N ALA A 128 -2.99 24.58 4.75
CA ALA A 128 -4.11 24.53 3.82
C ALA A 128 -5.37 25.21 4.39
N TYR A 129 -5.64 25.00 5.68
CA TYR A 129 -6.71 25.68 6.40
C TYR A 129 -6.51 27.20 6.45
N LYS A 130 -5.32 27.67 6.83
CA LYS A 130 -5.00 29.10 6.95
C LYS A 130 -5.15 29.82 5.61
N CYS A 131 -4.60 29.24 4.53
CA CYS A 131 -4.73 29.79 3.19
C CYS A 131 -6.21 29.82 2.73
N ALA A 132 -6.94 28.72 2.93
CA ALA A 132 -8.35 28.63 2.56
C ALA A 132 -9.22 29.62 3.36
N ARG A 133 -8.99 29.75 4.67
CA ARG A 133 -9.72 30.67 5.55
C ARG A 133 -9.50 32.13 5.14
N ALA A 134 -8.27 32.49 4.76
CA ALA A 134 -7.95 33.83 4.27
C ALA A 134 -8.56 34.12 2.88
N ALA A 135 -8.61 33.12 1.98
CA ALA A 135 -9.23 33.28 0.66
C ALA A 135 -10.77 33.34 0.70
N TRP A 136 -11.39 32.65 1.67
CA TRP A 136 -12.84 32.41 1.71
C TRP A 136 -13.72 33.67 1.67
N PRO A 137 -13.42 34.76 2.42
CA PRO A 137 -14.21 35.99 2.35
C PRO A 137 -14.22 36.60 0.95
N HIS A 138 -13.09 36.55 0.23
CA HIS A 138 -12.98 37.06 -1.13
C HIS A 138 -13.81 36.22 -2.10
N PHE A 139 -13.66 34.89 -2.04
CA PHE A 139 -14.46 33.96 -2.84
C PHE A 139 -15.96 34.14 -2.64
N ARG A 140 -16.41 34.29 -1.39
CA ARG A 140 -17.82 34.52 -1.07
C ARG A 140 -18.33 35.86 -1.59
N LYS A 141 -17.55 36.93 -1.40
CA LYS A 141 -17.92 38.29 -1.83
C LYS A 141 -18.11 38.36 -3.34
N GLN A 142 -17.21 37.74 -4.10
CA GLN A 142 -17.27 37.75 -5.57
C GLN A 142 -18.17 36.65 -6.17
N LYS A 143 -18.72 35.75 -5.34
CA LYS A 143 -19.51 34.58 -5.76
C LYS A 143 -18.78 33.71 -6.80
N TYR A 144 -17.49 33.51 -6.57
CA TYR A 144 -16.65 32.65 -7.40
C TYR A 144 -15.40 32.24 -6.62
N GLY A 145 -15.06 30.96 -6.64
CA GLY A 145 -13.77 30.47 -6.16
C GLY A 145 -13.50 29.03 -6.63
N ARG A 146 -12.23 28.68 -6.75
CA ARG A 146 -11.80 27.31 -7.03
C ARG A 146 -10.70 26.92 -6.06
N LEU A 147 -10.83 25.77 -5.42
CA LEU A 147 -9.87 25.30 -4.44
C LEU A 147 -9.45 23.87 -4.77
N ILE A 148 -8.14 23.65 -4.81
CA ILE A 148 -7.55 22.32 -4.95
C ILE A 148 -6.75 22.01 -3.70
N SER A 149 -7.05 20.87 -3.07
CA SER A 149 -6.20 20.29 -2.02
C SER A 149 -5.39 19.13 -2.59
N THR A 150 -4.10 19.11 -2.27
CA THR A 150 -3.18 18.05 -2.72
C THR A 150 -3.05 16.96 -1.66
N ALA A 151 -3.81 15.87 -1.83
CA ALA A 151 -3.71 14.62 -1.07
C ALA A 151 -2.55 13.76 -1.61
N SER A 152 -2.61 12.43 -1.44
CA SER A 152 -1.67 11.47 -2.01
C SER A 152 -2.22 10.04 -1.91
N ALA A 153 -1.65 9.11 -2.68
CA ALA A 153 -1.92 7.67 -2.51
C ALA A 153 -1.65 7.20 -1.08
N ALA A 154 -0.58 7.69 -0.44
CA ALA A 154 -0.29 7.39 0.97
C ALA A 154 -1.41 7.89 1.91
N GLY A 155 -2.07 9.01 1.62
CA GLY A 155 -3.27 9.45 2.34
C GLY A 155 -4.45 8.52 2.10
N LEU A 156 -4.75 8.20 0.83
CA LEU A 156 -5.91 7.41 0.45
C LEU A 156 -5.84 5.95 0.96
N PHE A 157 -4.67 5.33 0.90
CA PHE A 157 -4.49 3.89 1.14
C PHE A 157 -3.61 3.55 2.35
N GLY A 158 -2.88 4.52 2.89
CA GLY A 158 -1.85 4.27 3.89
C GLY A 158 -0.49 3.92 3.27
N SER A 159 0.58 4.16 4.03
CA SER A 159 1.95 3.87 3.63
C SER A 159 2.82 3.62 4.87
N PHE A 160 3.66 2.57 4.82
CA PHE A 160 4.56 2.22 5.92
C PHE A 160 5.57 3.35 6.17
N GLY A 161 5.79 3.74 7.43
CA GLY A 161 6.73 4.80 7.79
C GLY A 161 6.22 6.22 7.53
N GLN A 162 4.94 6.37 7.22
CA GLN A 162 4.32 7.65 6.86
C GLN A 162 3.02 7.90 7.62
N THR A 163 2.89 7.45 8.86
CA THR A 163 1.64 7.62 9.66
C THR A 163 1.23 9.09 9.82
N ASN A 164 2.17 10.01 9.98
CA ASN A 164 1.94 11.47 10.02
C ASN A 164 1.47 12.01 8.65
N TYR A 165 2.16 11.65 7.58
CA TYR A 165 1.87 12.13 6.23
C TYR A 165 0.54 11.57 5.70
N SER A 166 0.26 10.29 5.89
CA SER A 166 -1.02 9.67 5.55
C SER A 166 -2.18 10.32 6.31
N ALA A 167 -1.99 10.62 7.60
CA ALA A 167 -2.98 11.36 8.38
C ALA A 167 -3.25 12.75 7.79
N ALA A 168 -2.19 13.51 7.51
CA ALA A 168 -2.32 14.85 6.97
C ALA A 168 -2.96 14.87 5.57
N LYS A 169 -2.56 13.97 4.68
CA LYS A 169 -3.07 13.92 3.30
C LYS A 169 -4.52 13.45 3.22
N LEU A 170 -4.96 12.57 4.12
CA LEU A 170 -6.37 12.19 4.17
C LEU A 170 -7.24 13.22 4.92
N ALA A 171 -6.68 13.96 5.88
CA ALA A 171 -7.39 15.08 6.51
C ALA A 171 -7.85 16.13 5.49
N LEU A 172 -7.04 16.36 4.44
CA LEU A 172 -7.39 17.26 3.34
C LEU A 172 -8.61 16.78 2.54
N VAL A 173 -8.91 15.48 2.50
CA VAL A 173 -10.11 14.96 1.83
C VAL A 173 -11.37 15.41 2.58
N GLY A 174 -11.49 15.07 3.86
CA GLY A 174 -12.66 15.47 4.66
C GLY A 174 -12.80 17.00 4.80
N PHE A 175 -11.67 17.73 4.85
CA PHE A 175 -11.66 19.19 4.80
C PHE A 175 -12.28 19.72 3.50
N THR A 176 -11.81 19.23 2.36
CA THR A 176 -12.22 19.72 1.04
C THR A 176 -13.63 19.30 0.65
N GLU A 177 -14.08 18.09 1.01
CA GLU A 177 -15.48 17.69 0.82
C GLU A 177 -16.43 18.56 1.65
N THR A 178 -16.02 18.98 2.86
CA THR A 178 -16.79 19.93 3.65
C THR A 178 -16.86 21.30 2.97
N LEU A 179 -15.72 21.84 2.52
CA LEU A 179 -15.70 23.11 1.80
C LEU A 179 -16.49 23.06 0.49
N ALA A 180 -16.50 21.92 -0.20
CA ALA A 180 -17.32 21.73 -1.39
C ALA A 180 -18.82 21.92 -1.09
N LYS A 181 -19.31 21.40 0.04
CA LYS A 181 -20.70 21.57 0.51
C LYS A 181 -20.97 23.00 0.95
N GLU A 182 -20.06 23.63 1.71
CA GLU A 182 -20.25 25.00 2.21
C GLU A 182 -20.18 26.06 1.10
N GLY A 183 -19.29 25.84 0.13
CA GLY A 183 -18.96 26.76 -0.94
C GLY A 183 -19.93 26.74 -2.11
N PHE A 184 -20.67 25.64 -2.31
CA PHE A 184 -21.49 25.40 -3.50
C PHE A 184 -22.45 26.56 -3.82
N LYS A 185 -23.19 27.06 -2.83
CA LYS A 185 -24.14 28.18 -3.00
C LYS A 185 -23.48 29.53 -3.36
N TYR A 186 -22.16 29.62 -3.21
CA TYR A 186 -21.35 30.79 -3.57
C TYR A 186 -20.55 30.57 -4.87
N ASN A 187 -20.80 29.48 -5.61
CA ASN A 187 -20.00 29.07 -6.76
C ASN A 187 -18.50 28.94 -6.40
N ILE A 188 -18.25 28.40 -5.21
CA ILE A 188 -16.92 28.00 -4.76
C ILE A 188 -16.85 26.48 -4.88
N LEU A 189 -16.05 25.99 -5.83
CA LEU A 189 -15.88 24.56 -6.08
C LEU A 189 -14.55 24.10 -5.51
N CYS A 190 -14.58 23.04 -4.71
CA CYS A 190 -13.42 22.53 -4.01
C CYS A 190 -13.22 21.05 -4.39
N ASN A 191 -12.04 20.67 -4.85
CA ASN A 191 -11.74 19.29 -5.26
C ASN A 191 -10.37 18.84 -4.73
N VAL A 192 -10.17 17.53 -4.67
CA VAL A 192 -8.94 16.91 -4.21
C VAL A 192 -8.23 16.25 -5.38
N ILE A 193 -6.90 16.38 -5.41
CA ILE A 193 -6.04 15.56 -6.26
C ILE A 193 -5.13 14.69 -5.40
N ALA A 194 -4.86 13.47 -5.85
CA ALA A 194 -3.87 12.54 -5.33
C ALA A 194 -2.84 12.29 -6.43
N PRO A 195 -1.86 13.21 -6.60
CA PRO A 195 -0.91 13.14 -7.69
C PRO A 195 0.12 12.04 -7.46
N ILE A 196 0.51 11.39 -8.54
CA ILE A 196 1.66 10.50 -8.63
C ILE A 196 2.61 11.13 -9.64
N ALA A 197 3.61 11.83 -9.12
CA ALA A 197 4.60 12.53 -9.90
C ALA A 197 5.99 12.36 -9.29
N ALA A 198 6.98 12.28 -10.17
CA ALA A 198 8.38 12.44 -9.86
C ALA A 198 8.58 13.78 -9.14
N SER A 199 9.11 13.67 -7.95
CA SER A 199 9.55 14.77 -7.13
C SER A 199 10.80 14.32 -6.39
N ARG A 200 11.50 15.27 -5.76
CA ARG A 200 12.57 14.96 -4.80
C ARG A 200 12.13 13.96 -3.71
N MET A 201 10.83 13.83 -3.48
CA MET A 201 10.21 12.93 -2.50
C MET A 201 9.94 11.51 -3.04
N THR A 202 9.69 11.33 -4.34
CA THR A 202 9.52 9.99 -4.95
C THR A 202 10.85 9.40 -5.46
N GLU A 203 11.86 10.25 -5.69
CA GLU A 203 13.23 9.86 -6.07
C GLU A 203 13.89 8.88 -5.09
N THR A 204 13.46 8.86 -3.82
CA THR A 204 14.00 7.97 -2.79
C THR A 204 13.34 6.59 -2.73
N VAL A 205 12.27 6.37 -3.51
CA VAL A 205 11.42 5.17 -3.41
C VAL A 205 11.08 4.52 -4.75
N MET A 206 11.31 5.19 -5.89
CA MET A 206 10.99 4.67 -7.23
C MET A 206 12.23 4.59 -8.13
N PRO A 207 12.31 3.61 -9.05
CA PRO A 207 13.40 3.52 -10.03
C PRO A 207 13.48 4.76 -10.96
N PRO A 208 14.68 5.16 -11.42
CA PRO A 208 14.88 6.33 -12.29
C PRO A 208 14.06 6.32 -13.60
N ASP A 209 13.90 5.15 -14.23
CA ASP A 209 13.14 4.99 -15.47
C ASP A 209 11.63 5.18 -15.29
N VAL A 210 11.11 4.87 -14.10
CA VAL A 210 9.73 5.16 -13.68
C VAL A 210 9.58 6.65 -13.41
N LEU A 211 10.54 7.25 -12.70
CA LEU A 211 10.53 8.69 -12.38
C LEU A 211 10.57 9.56 -13.63
N GLU A 212 11.35 9.20 -14.64
CA GLU A 212 11.41 9.94 -15.91
C GLU A 212 10.03 10.05 -16.60
N LYS A 213 9.15 9.06 -16.38
CA LYS A 213 7.80 9.00 -16.96
C LYS A 213 6.73 9.65 -16.10
N LEU A 214 6.99 9.87 -14.80
CA LEU A 214 6.04 10.47 -13.86
C LEU A 214 6.18 11.99 -13.77
N LYS A 215 6.37 12.70 -14.88
CA LYS A 215 6.64 14.13 -14.81
C LYS A 215 5.47 14.95 -14.20
N PRO A 216 5.73 16.00 -13.40
CA PRO A 216 4.69 16.83 -12.77
C PRO A 216 3.63 17.39 -13.73
N GLU A 217 3.99 17.60 -14.99
CA GLU A 217 3.15 18.11 -16.07
C GLU A 217 1.94 17.21 -16.36
N TRP A 218 1.96 15.93 -15.98
CA TRP A 218 0.80 15.04 -16.11
C TRP A 218 -0.39 15.46 -15.25
N ILE A 219 -0.14 16.23 -14.18
CA ILE A 219 -1.18 16.61 -13.21
C ILE A 219 -1.84 17.95 -13.60
N VAL A 220 -1.08 18.83 -14.25
CA VAL A 220 -1.49 20.21 -14.58
C VAL A 220 -2.81 20.26 -15.37
N PRO A 221 -3.03 19.45 -16.42
CA PRO A 221 -4.26 19.47 -17.21
C PRO A 221 -5.53 19.17 -16.41
N LEU A 222 -5.47 18.24 -15.46
CA LEU A 222 -6.59 17.95 -14.56
C LEU A 222 -6.91 19.14 -13.67
N VAL A 223 -5.88 19.73 -13.03
CA VAL A 223 -6.02 20.89 -12.15
C VAL A 223 -6.59 22.08 -12.91
N ALA A 224 -6.14 22.30 -14.15
CA ALA A 224 -6.70 23.30 -15.04
C ALA A 224 -8.20 23.08 -15.26
N VAL A 225 -8.62 21.88 -15.69
CA VAL A 225 -10.04 21.58 -15.92
C VAL A 225 -10.87 21.81 -14.65
N LEU A 226 -10.41 21.33 -13.48
CA LEU A 226 -11.12 21.49 -12.21
C LEU A 226 -11.23 22.94 -11.71
N THR A 227 -10.32 23.82 -12.14
CA THR A 227 -10.28 25.24 -11.72
C THR A 227 -10.78 26.20 -12.79
N HIS A 228 -11.14 25.72 -13.98
CA HIS A 228 -11.71 26.59 -15.01
C HIS A 228 -13.13 27.04 -14.62
N LYS A 229 -13.53 28.23 -15.10
CA LYS A 229 -14.87 28.80 -14.85
C LYS A 229 -16.02 27.93 -15.38
N SER A 230 -15.78 27.10 -16.39
CA SER A 230 -16.78 26.16 -16.93
C SER A 230 -16.91 24.86 -16.13
N ASN A 231 -16.03 24.62 -15.15
CA ASN A 231 -16.13 23.42 -14.31
C ASN A 231 -17.41 23.47 -13.47
N THR A 232 -18.06 22.32 -13.38
CA THR A 232 -19.24 22.09 -12.52
C THR A 232 -18.95 21.09 -11.39
N LYS A 233 -17.80 20.39 -11.43
CA LYS A 233 -17.42 19.38 -10.44
C LYS A 233 -16.93 20.03 -9.14
N THR A 234 -17.48 19.59 -8.02
CA THR A 234 -17.03 19.90 -6.66
C THR A 234 -17.11 18.65 -5.80
N GLY A 235 -16.29 18.55 -4.77
CA GLY A 235 -16.17 17.36 -3.91
C GLY A 235 -15.55 16.14 -4.60
N GLY A 236 -15.02 16.30 -5.82
CA GLY A 236 -14.37 15.20 -6.54
C GLY A 236 -12.97 14.91 -5.98
N ILE A 237 -12.59 13.63 -6.02
CA ILE A 237 -11.28 13.12 -5.61
C ILE A 237 -10.67 12.45 -6.81
N PHE A 238 -9.49 12.90 -7.25
CA PHE A 238 -8.89 12.42 -8.50
C PHE A 238 -7.48 11.89 -8.28
N GLU A 239 -7.20 10.71 -8.83
CA GLU A 239 -5.84 10.24 -9.04
C GLU A 239 -5.35 10.65 -10.42
N ALA A 240 -4.11 11.10 -10.50
CA ALA A 240 -3.46 11.43 -11.77
C ALA A 240 -1.97 11.15 -11.72
N GLY A 241 -1.40 10.65 -12.81
CA GLY A 241 0.03 10.40 -12.95
C GLY A 241 0.34 9.61 -14.22
N GLY A 242 1.54 9.78 -14.78
CA GLY A 242 1.99 9.00 -15.96
C GLY A 242 1.00 9.00 -17.13
N GLY A 243 0.28 10.10 -17.34
CA GLY A 243 -0.75 10.24 -18.37
C GLY A 243 -2.08 9.55 -18.10
N HIS A 244 -2.31 8.93 -16.94
CA HIS A 244 -3.63 8.39 -16.55
C HIS A 244 -4.32 9.31 -15.55
N ILE A 245 -5.64 9.45 -15.68
CA ILE A 245 -6.49 10.23 -14.78
C ILE A 245 -7.74 9.40 -14.45
N ALA A 246 -8.07 9.26 -13.17
CA ALA A 246 -9.29 8.60 -12.69
C ALA A 246 -9.92 9.35 -11.50
N GLU A 247 -11.23 9.16 -11.32
CA GLU A 247 -11.96 9.68 -10.18
C GLU A 247 -12.18 8.58 -9.12
N LEU A 248 -12.12 8.94 -7.85
CA LEU A 248 -12.46 8.09 -6.71
C LEU A 248 -13.74 8.59 -6.03
N ARG A 249 -14.52 7.64 -5.52
CA ARG A 249 -15.61 7.89 -4.60
C ARG A 249 -15.62 6.84 -3.49
N TRP A 250 -16.29 7.16 -2.39
CA TRP A 250 -16.58 6.17 -1.37
C TRP A 250 -17.63 5.17 -1.86
N GLU A 251 -17.40 3.90 -1.55
CA GLU A 251 -18.34 2.81 -1.78
C GLU A 251 -18.55 2.09 -0.46
N ARG A 252 -19.81 1.96 -0.06
CA ARG A 252 -20.19 1.35 1.20
C ARG A 252 -21.02 0.10 0.91
N ALA A 253 -20.68 -0.97 1.62
CA ALA A 253 -21.38 -2.25 1.50
C ALA A 253 -22.85 -2.06 1.90
N ASN A 254 -23.73 -2.94 1.39
CA ASN A 254 -25.12 -2.97 1.86
C ASN A 254 -25.18 -3.17 3.38
N GLY A 255 -24.24 -3.95 3.90
CA GLY A 255 -24.12 -4.26 5.30
C GLY A 255 -25.13 -5.30 5.77
N VAL A 256 -24.97 -5.70 7.02
CA VAL A 256 -25.86 -6.61 7.72
C VAL A 256 -26.83 -5.82 8.59
N HIS A 257 -28.11 -6.19 8.57
CA HIS A 257 -29.10 -5.75 9.56
C HIS A 257 -29.31 -6.87 10.57
N LEU A 258 -29.19 -6.53 11.84
CA LEU A 258 -29.41 -7.40 12.98
C LEU A 258 -30.40 -6.73 13.93
N LYS A 259 -31.20 -7.53 14.62
CA LYS A 259 -32.19 -7.04 15.56
C LYS A 259 -31.54 -6.23 16.67
N ALA A 260 -32.02 -5.01 16.91
CA ALA A 260 -31.44 -4.07 17.86
C ALA A 260 -31.92 -4.32 19.31
N ASP A 261 -31.63 -5.52 19.82
CA ASP A 261 -32.00 -5.97 21.18
C ASP A 261 -30.85 -6.73 21.87
N GLU A 262 -31.12 -7.44 22.96
CA GLU A 262 -30.13 -8.19 23.73
C GLU A 262 -29.43 -9.31 22.96
N THR A 263 -30.00 -9.77 21.84
CA THR A 263 -29.39 -10.78 20.98
C THR A 263 -28.32 -10.20 20.06
N LEU A 264 -28.20 -8.87 19.98
CA LEU A 264 -27.16 -8.17 19.23
C LEU A 264 -25.80 -8.30 19.93
N THR A 265 -25.08 -9.38 19.65
CA THR A 265 -23.80 -9.71 20.28
C THR A 265 -22.64 -9.64 19.28
N PRO A 266 -21.38 -9.51 19.74
CA PRO A 266 -20.22 -9.63 18.86
C PRO A 266 -20.21 -10.93 18.05
N GLY A 267 -20.62 -12.04 18.66
CA GLY A 267 -20.73 -13.34 18.00
C GLY A 267 -21.80 -13.36 16.89
N ALA A 268 -22.91 -12.65 17.08
CA ALA A 268 -23.93 -12.50 16.04
C ALA A 268 -23.37 -11.75 14.81
N VAL A 269 -22.64 -10.65 15.04
CA VAL A 269 -21.95 -9.90 13.98
C VAL A 269 -20.92 -10.78 13.27
N ALA A 270 -20.09 -11.52 14.02
CA ALA A 270 -19.08 -12.42 13.45
C ALA A 270 -19.70 -13.52 12.58
N THR A 271 -20.82 -14.11 13.02
CA THR A 271 -21.56 -15.15 12.27
C THR A 271 -22.11 -14.62 10.94
N LYS A 272 -22.40 -13.32 10.87
CA LYS A 272 -22.92 -12.64 9.68
C LYS A 272 -21.88 -11.76 9.00
N TRP A 273 -20.59 -11.97 9.27
CA TRP A 273 -19.52 -11.10 8.77
C TRP A 273 -19.50 -10.97 7.25
N LYS A 274 -19.83 -12.05 6.52
CA LYS A 274 -19.90 -12.03 5.05
C LYS A 274 -20.82 -10.93 4.50
N ASP A 275 -21.88 -10.58 5.24
CA ASP A 275 -22.88 -9.59 4.84
C ASP A 275 -22.39 -8.16 5.20
N VAL A 276 -21.55 -8.02 6.24
CA VAL A 276 -20.89 -6.73 6.60
C VAL A 276 -19.98 -6.23 5.48
N VAL A 277 -19.29 -7.17 4.81
CA VAL A 277 -18.33 -6.89 3.73
C VAL A 277 -18.88 -7.21 2.34
N ASP A 278 -20.20 -7.34 2.19
CA ASP A 278 -20.83 -7.62 0.90
C ASP A 278 -21.02 -6.35 0.06
N PHE A 279 -20.19 -6.23 -0.97
CA PHE A 279 -20.25 -5.17 -1.97
C PHE A 279 -20.96 -5.59 -3.27
N SER A 280 -21.81 -6.63 -3.24
CA SER A 280 -22.62 -7.03 -4.41
C SER A 280 -23.76 -6.06 -4.72
N LYS A 281 -24.20 -5.30 -3.71
CA LYS A 281 -25.22 -4.23 -3.82
C LYS A 281 -24.79 -2.99 -3.00
N PRO A 282 -23.66 -2.37 -3.34
CA PRO A 282 -23.14 -1.26 -2.56
C PRO A 282 -23.93 0.03 -2.83
N ASP A 283 -23.75 1.02 -1.95
CA ASP A 283 -24.18 2.39 -2.19
C ASP A 283 -22.99 3.37 -2.24
N HIS A 284 -23.25 4.58 -2.73
CA HIS A 284 -22.26 5.65 -2.91
C HIS A 284 -22.68 6.91 -2.16
N PRO A 285 -22.67 6.87 -0.82
CA PRO A 285 -23.26 7.90 0.01
C PRO A 285 -22.53 9.25 -0.11
N GLN A 286 -23.28 10.32 0.09
CA GLN A 286 -22.79 11.70 0.25
C GLN A 286 -22.98 12.21 1.70
N GLY A 287 -23.31 11.31 2.61
CA GLY A 287 -23.68 11.59 4.00
C GLY A 287 -23.98 10.32 4.80
N PRO A 288 -24.35 10.46 6.09
CA PRO A 288 -24.66 9.32 6.93
C PRO A 288 -25.90 8.54 6.45
N ALA A 289 -25.95 7.25 6.77
CA ALA A 289 -27.16 6.45 6.58
C ALA A 289 -28.31 6.95 7.49
N ASN A 290 -29.55 6.67 7.09
CA ASN A 290 -30.74 7.05 7.85
C ASN A 290 -30.91 6.16 9.08
N ALA A 291 -30.35 6.58 10.21
CA ALA A 291 -30.28 5.77 11.43
C ALA A 291 -31.64 5.37 12.02
N LEU A 292 -32.70 6.16 11.79
CA LEU A 292 -34.05 5.85 12.26
C LEU A 292 -34.69 4.75 11.42
N GLU A 293 -34.55 4.84 10.10
CA GLU A 293 -35.03 3.80 9.18
C GLU A 293 -34.31 2.48 9.42
N LEU A 294 -32.98 2.52 9.57
CA LEU A 294 -32.18 1.35 9.95
C LEU A 294 -32.67 0.72 11.27
N LEU A 295 -32.98 1.55 12.27
CA LEU A 295 -33.47 1.06 13.57
C LEU A 295 -34.86 0.44 13.46
N GLU A 296 -35.76 1.05 12.68
CA GLU A 296 -37.11 0.53 12.44
C GLU A 296 -37.04 -0.83 11.73
N GLU A 297 -36.19 -0.96 10.71
CA GLU A 297 -35.96 -2.22 10.00
C GLU A 297 -35.37 -3.29 10.92
N ALA A 298 -34.36 -2.92 11.73
CA ALA A 298 -33.78 -3.82 12.72
C ALA A 298 -34.83 -4.31 13.73
N GLY A 299 -35.77 -3.46 14.14
CA GLY A 299 -36.86 -3.81 15.05
C GLY A 299 -37.77 -4.92 14.52
N LYS A 300 -37.95 -4.99 13.19
CA LYS A 300 -38.81 -5.98 12.50
C LYS A 300 -38.17 -7.35 12.34
N LEU A 301 -36.86 -7.47 12.55
CA LEU A 301 -36.13 -8.72 12.38
C LEU A 301 -36.42 -9.72 13.52
N PRO A 302 -36.23 -11.04 13.28
CA PRO A 302 -36.22 -12.05 14.33
C PRO A 302 -34.97 -11.93 15.21
N ALA A 303 -34.93 -12.67 16.32
CA ALA A 303 -33.74 -12.77 17.18
C ALA A 303 -32.48 -13.14 16.37
N ASN A 304 -31.35 -12.52 16.73
CA ASN A 304 -30.09 -12.70 16.02
C ASN A 304 -29.50 -14.10 16.24
N PRO A 305 -28.68 -14.61 15.29
CA PRO A 305 -27.98 -15.88 15.47
C PRO A 305 -27.03 -15.82 16.66
N LYS A 306 -27.02 -16.88 17.47
CA LYS A 306 -26.03 -17.04 18.54
C LYS A 306 -24.66 -17.34 17.92
N GLY A 307 -23.65 -16.57 18.30
CA GLY A 307 -22.25 -16.83 17.93
C GLY A 307 -21.39 -17.14 19.16
N GLU A 308 -20.10 -17.36 18.93
CA GLU A 308 -19.10 -17.54 19.99
C GLU A 308 -19.07 -16.31 20.92
N GLU A 309 -19.11 -16.54 22.23
CA GLU A 309 -18.87 -15.48 23.20
C GLU A 309 -17.38 -15.14 23.24
N LEU A 310 -17.07 -13.85 23.25
CA LEU A 310 -15.69 -13.38 23.27
C LEU A 310 -15.20 -13.28 24.72
N ASP A 311 -13.98 -13.75 24.95
CA ASP A 311 -13.31 -13.70 26.26
C ASP A 311 -12.06 -12.80 26.18
N PHE A 312 -11.96 -11.87 27.12
CA PHE A 312 -10.86 -10.93 27.29
C PHE A 312 -10.15 -11.11 28.63
N THR A 313 -10.37 -12.24 29.32
CA THR A 313 -9.66 -12.58 30.55
C THR A 313 -8.15 -12.44 30.36
N GLY A 314 -7.53 -11.68 31.26
CA GLY A 314 -6.09 -11.40 31.23
C GLY A 314 -5.66 -10.30 30.23
N LYS A 315 -6.59 -9.65 29.53
CA LYS A 315 -6.33 -8.48 28.69
C LYS A 315 -6.54 -7.18 29.46
N VAL A 316 -5.72 -6.17 29.16
CA VAL A 316 -5.87 -4.81 29.67
C VAL A 316 -6.26 -3.87 28.54
N ALA A 317 -7.35 -3.12 28.73
CA ALA A 317 -7.87 -2.17 27.76
C ALA A 317 -7.79 -0.73 28.26
N ILE A 318 -7.51 0.21 27.36
CA ILE A 318 -7.68 1.64 27.59
C ILE A 318 -8.83 2.13 26.71
N VAL A 319 -9.80 2.81 27.31
CA VAL A 319 -10.90 3.46 26.58
C VAL A 319 -10.87 4.96 26.88
N THR A 320 -10.56 5.76 25.85
CA THR A 320 -10.53 7.24 25.97
C THR A 320 -11.90 7.84 25.71
N GLY A 321 -12.26 8.91 26.43
CA GLY A 321 -13.65 9.39 26.49
C GLY A 321 -14.60 8.32 27.04
N GLY A 322 -14.12 7.56 28.03
CA GLY A 322 -14.80 6.41 28.61
C GLY A 322 -15.83 6.75 29.69
N GLY A 323 -15.93 8.01 30.13
CA GLY A 323 -16.79 8.41 31.24
C GLY A 323 -18.29 8.45 30.89
N ALA A 324 -18.65 8.53 29.60
CA ALA A 324 -20.05 8.59 29.16
C ALA A 324 -20.24 8.03 27.73
N GLY A 325 -21.51 7.95 27.30
CA GLY A 325 -21.88 7.66 25.91
C GLY A 325 -21.29 6.36 25.35
N LEU A 326 -20.74 6.43 24.14
CA LEU A 326 -20.14 5.29 23.43
C LEU A 326 -18.97 4.67 24.20
N GLY A 327 -18.04 5.50 24.69
CA GLY A 327 -16.86 5.02 25.42
C GLY A 327 -17.22 4.26 26.69
N ARG A 328 -18.21 4.76 27.46
CA ARG A 328 -18.75 4.04 28.62
C ARG A 328 -19.25 2.66 28.25
N ILE A 329 -20.07 2.54 27.20
CA ILE A 329 -20.62 1.25 26.77
C ILE A 329 -19.50 0.31 26.30
N TYR A 330 -18.50 0.79 25.57
CA TYR A 330 -17.37 -0.04 25.15
C TYR A 330 -16.59 -0.58 26.36
N ALA A 331 -16.35 0.26 27.37
CA ALA A 331 -15.69 -0.14 28.61
C ALA A 331 -16.48 -1.21 29.37
N LEU A 332 -17.80 -1.01 29.55
CA LEU A 332 -18.67 -1.98 30.21
C LEU A 332 -18.69 -3.33 29.49
N GLN A 333 -18.73 -3.33 28.15
CA GLN A 333 -18.77 -4.56 27.37
C GLN A 333 -17.44 -5.33 27.36
N LEU A 334 -16.30 -4.62 27.45
CA LEU A 334 -14.98 -5.23 27.66
C LEU A 334 -14.87 -5.83 29.07
N ALA A 335 -15.25 -5.07 30.10
CA ALA A 335 -15.17 -5.52 31.49
C ALA A 335 -16.09 -6.72 31.76
N LYS A 336 -17.31 -6.72 31.21
CA LYS A 336 -18.26 -7.85 31.27
C LYS A 336 -17.65 -9.16 30.73
N ARG A 337 -16.64 -9.06 29.86
CA ARG A 337 -15.95 -10.19 29.22
C ARG A 337 -14.54 -10.43 29.78
N GLY A 338 -14.25 -9.93 30.98
CA GLY A 338 -13.02 -10.25 31.71
C GLY A 338 -11.83 -9.32 31.45
N ALA A 339 -11.97 -8.28 30.61
CA ALA A 339 -10.92 -7.29 30.44
C ALA A 339 -10.79 -6.41 31.70
N LYS A 340 -9.57 -6.02 32.04
CA LYS A 340 -9.29 -4.94 33.00
C LYS A 340 -9.24 -3.62 32.26
N VAL A 341 -9.96 -2.59 32.71
CA VAL A 341 -10.18 -1.39 31.88
C VAL A 341 -9.70 -0.10 32.54
N VAL A 342 -8.84 0.65 31.86
CA VAL A 342 -8.58 2.06 32.16
C VAL A 342 -9.68 2.90 31.53
N ILE A 343 -10.42 3.63 32.36
CA ILE A 343 -11.41 4.62 31.93
C ILE A 343 -10.71 5.97 31.89
N ASN A 344 -10.33 6.43 30.70
CA ASN A 344 -9.81 7.78 30.52
C ASN A 344 -10.97 8.73 30.20
N ASP A 345 -11.16 9.74 31.04
CA ASP A 345 -12.12 10.83 30.82
C ASP A 345 -11.65 12.08 31.57
N LEU A 346 -11.59 13.22 30.87
CA LEU A 346 -11.09 14.47 31.43
C LEU A 346 -12.02 15.00 32.54
N VAL A 347 -13.32 14.71 32.48
CA VAL A 347 -14.34 15.22 33.39
C VAL A 347 -14.56 14.25 34.53
N ASN A 348 -15.05 13.04 34.24
CA ASN A 348 -15.39 12.07 35.28
C ASN A 348 -15.31 10.61 34.79
N PRO A 349 -14.21 9.89 35.08
CA PRO A 349 -14.11 8.45 34.86
C PRO A 349 -14.70 7.63 36.03
N ASP A 350 -14.90 8.24 37.19
CA ASP A 350 -15.12 7.52 38.46
C ASP A 350 -16.48 6.79 38.50
N ASP A 351 -17.52 7.35 37.87
CA ASP A 351 -18.85 6.74 37.81
C ASP A 351 -18.83 5.40 37.07
N VAL A 352 -18.12 5.34 35.94
CA VAL A 352 -18.01 4.13 35.11
C VAL A 352 -17.10 3.10 35.78
N VAL A 353 -16.06 3.54 36.49
CA VAL A 353 -15.23 2.66 37.31
C VAL A 353 -16.08 1.97 38.39
N GLN A 354 -16.87 2.74 39.13
CA GLN A 354 -17.75 2.20 40.17
C GLN A 354 -18.82 1.27 39.59
N GLU A 355 -19.35 1.59 38.40
CA GLU A 355 -20.30 0.73 37.70
C GLU A 355 -19.68 -0.61 37.32
N ILE A 356 -18.48 -0.61 36.73
CA ILE A 356 -17.75 -1.84 36.38
C ILE A 356 -17.47 -2.68 37.63
N GLN A 357 -17.02 -2.05 38.71
CA GLN A 357 -16.73 -2.73 39.99
C GLN A 357 -17.97 -3.35 40.61
N LYS A 358 -19.12 -2.66 40.58
CA LYS A 358 -20.42 -3.20 41.05
C LYS A 358 -20.87 -4.43 40.24
N LEU A 359 -20.51 -4.49 38.97
CA LEU A 359 -20.78 -5.64 38.09
C LEU A 359 -19.71 -6.75 38.22
N GLY A 360 -18.74 -6.61 39.13
CA GLY A 360 -17.70 -7.61 39.39
C GLY A 360 -16.49 -7.54 38.46
N GLY A 361 -16.38 -6.50 37.63
CA GLY A 361 -15.21 -6.25 36.77
C GLY A 361 -14.12 -5.41 37.45
N GLU A 362 -12.95 -5.32 36.82
CA GLU A 362 -11.84 -4.49 37.28
C GLU A 362 -11.66 -3.25 36.38
N ALA A 363 -11.67 -2.07 36.99
CA ALA A 363 -11.40 -0.82 36.29
C ALA A 363 -10.66 0.20 37.17
N VAL A 364 -9.96 1.13 36.51
CA VAL A 364 -9.27 2.27 37.14
C VAL A 364 -9.53 3.54 36.33
N GLY A 365 -9.72 4.67 37.01
CA GLY A 365 -9.97 5.96 36.37
C GLY A 365 -8.68 6.70 36.02
N ASN A 366 -8.70 7.45 34.92
CA ASN A 366 -7.61 8.35 34.51
C ASN A 366 -8.21 9.68 34.01
N LYS A 367 -7.70 10.80 34.50
CA LYS A 367 -8.15 12.17 34.13
C LYS A 367 -7.14 12.93 33.25
N ALA A 368 -6.13 12.26 32.69
CA ALA A 368 -5.16 12.91 31.84
C ALA A 368 -5.78 13.34 30.50
N ASP A 369 -5.31 14.46 29.94
CA ASP A 369 -5.64 14.86 28.57
C ASP A 369 -5.04 13.82 27.61
N VAL A 370 -5.78 13.45 26.58
CA VAL A 370 -5.33 12.44 25.59
C VAL A 370 -4.11 12.88 24.79
N GLN A 371 -3.79 14.19 24.76
CA GLN A 371 -2.52 14.68 24.20
C GLN A 371 -1.32 14.21 25.01
N ASP A 372 -1.49 13.99 26.32
CA ASP A 372 -0.51 13.35 27.20
C ASP A 372 -0.74 11.83 27.22
N GLY A 373 -0.48 11.21 26.06
CA GLY A 373 -0.66 9.77 25.88
C GLY A 373 0.18 8.93 26.84
N GLU A 374 1.34 9.44 27.29
CA GLU A 374 2.18 8.77 28.28
C GLU A 374 1.47 8.68 29.62
N ALA A 375 0.88 9.77 30.13
CA ALA A 375 0.11 9.74 31.37
C ALA A 375 -1.11 8.81 31.29
N VAL A 376 -1.78 8.74 30.13
CA VAL A 376 -2.90 7.80 29.92
C VAL A 376 -2.43 6.35 29.99
N VAL A 377 -1.40 5.99 29.23
CA VAL A 377 -0.88 4.61 29.15
C VAL A 377 -0.20 4.19 30.44
N LYS A 378 0.49 5.11 31.13
CA LYS A 378 1.14 4.85 32.41
C LYS A 378 0.18 4.28 33.45
N THR A 379 -1.08 4.73 33.49
CA THR A 379 -2.08 4.16 34.41
C THR A 379 -2.29 2.67 34.19
N ALA A 380 -2.36 2.19 32.94
CA ALA A 380 -2.48 0.75 32.66
C ALA A 380 -1.22 -0.02 33.09
N ILE A 381 -0.05 0.54 32.80
CA ILE A 381 1.25 -0.08 33.09
C ILE A 381 1.52 -0.14 34.60
N ASP A 382 1.29 0.94 35.34
CA ASP A 382 1.48 0.97 36.79
C ASP A 382 0.53 0.01 37.50
N THR A 383 -0.70 -0.13 37.00
CA THR A 383 -1.75 -0.92 37.66
C THR A 383 -1.65 -2.41 37.33
N TRP A 384 -1.37 -2.75 36.08
CA TRP A 384 -1.45 -4.14 35.59
C TRP A 384 -0.25 -4.59 34.74
N GLY A 385 0.74 -3.71 34.50
CA GLY A 385 1.99 -4.05 33.81
C GLY A 385 1.89 -4.27 32.30
N ARG A 386 0.72 -4.05 31.69
CA ARG A 386 0.47 -4.33 30.26
C ARG A 386 -0.64 -3.46 29.67
N VAL A 387 -0.68 -3.38 28.34
CA VAL A 387 -1.79 -2.80 27.57
C VAL A 387 -1.98 -3.60 26.29
N ASP A 388 -3.18 -4.17 26.11
CA ASP A 388 -3.52 -5.06 25.00
C ASP A 388 -4.45 -4.40 23.98
N ILE A 389 -5.35 -3.55 24.47
CA ILE A 389 -6.41 -2.91 23.70
C ILE A 389 -6.37 -1.41 23.94
N VAL A 390 -6.45 -0.61 22.87
CA VAL A 390 -6.63 0.85 22.94
C VAL A 390 -7.82 1.22 22.07
N ILE A 391 -8.85 1.81 22.67
CA ILE A 391 -9.98 2.40 21.96
C ILE A 391 -9.86 3.93 22.05
N ASN A 392 -9.45 4.54 20.95
CA ASN A 392 -9.32 5.99 20.80
C ASN A 392 -10.69 6.58 20.42
N ASN A 393 -11.48 6.92 21.44
CA ASN A 393 -12.86 7.40 21.32
C ASN A 393 -13.07 8.84 21.85
N ALA A 394 -12.12 9.41 22.60
CA ALA A 394 -12.22 10.77 23.10
C ALA A 394 -12.57 11.79 21.99
N GLY A 395 -13.41 12.76 22.35
CA GLY A 395 -13.90 13.72 21.36
C GLY A 395 -14.73 14.86 21.91
N ILE A 396 -14.78 15.94 21.13
CA ILE A 396 -15.54 17.15 21.39
C ILE A 396 -16.07 17.73 20.07
N LEU A 397 -17.05 18.63 20.12
CA LEU A 397 -17.54 19.37 18.94
C LEU A 397 -17.34 20.87 19.09
N ARG A 398 -17.02 21.54 17.99
CA ARG A 398 -16.89 23.00 17.86
C ARG A 398 -17.41 23.40 16.49
N ASP A 399 -18.67 23.06 16.25
CA ASP A 399 -19.31 23.22 14.95
C ASP A 399 -19.51 24.70 14.62
N LYS A 400 -19.06 25.07 13.42
CA LYS A 400 -19.16 26.42 12.90
C LYS A 400 -19.01 26.39 11.38
N ALA A 401 -19.87 27.12 10.68
CA ALA A 401 -19.65 27.40 9.24
C ALA A 401 -18.23 27.92 9.04
N PHE A 402 -17.53 27.44 8.01
CA PHE A 402 -16.10 27.67 7.79
C PHE A 402 -15.74 29.16 7.81
N ALA A 403 -16.60 30.00 7.23
CA ALA A 403 -16.41 31.45 7.22
C ALA A 403 -16.33 32.11 8.60
N ASN A 404 -16.91 31.48 9.62
CA ASN A 404 -17.00 31.99 10.99
C ASN A 404 -16.18 31.14 11.98
N MET A 405 -15.46 30.13 11.51
CA MET A 405 -14.65 29.25 12.34
C MET A 405 -13.37 29.97 12.77
N THR A 406 -13.08 29.94 14.08
CA THR A 406 -11.86 30.54 14.64
C THR A 406 -10.69 29.55 14.65
N ASP A 407 -9.47 30.05 14.82
CA ASP A 407 -8.29 29.20 14.98
C ASP A 407 -8.40 28.32 16.22
N ASP A 408 -8.87 28.87 17.36
CA ASP A 408 -9.07 28.10 18.58
C ASP A 408 -10.03 26.92 18.39
N GLN A 409 -11.10 27.12 17.60
CA GLN A 409 -12.06 26.07 17.25
C GLN A 409 -11.45 25.03 16.31
N TRP A 410 -10.54 25.42 15.42
CA TRP A 410 -9.82 24.50 14.55
C TRP A 410 -8.82 23.66 15.35
N ASP A 411 -8.01 24.32 16.18
CA ASP A 411 -6.90 23.75 16.90
C ASP A 411 -7.36 22.75 17.96
N ILE A 412 -8.36 23.10 18.78
CA ILE A 412 -8.80 22.21 19.86
C ILE A 412 -9.39 20.91 19.32
N ILE A 413 -10.05 20.95 18.15
CA ILE A 413 -10.60 19.76 17.50
C ILE A 413 -9.48 18.84 17.03
N HIS A 414 -8.45 19.37 16.35
CA HIS A 414 -7.32 18.54 15.93
C HIS A 414 -6.49 18.02 17.10
N LYS A 415 -6.32 18.84 18.15
CA LYS A 415 -5.62 18.46 19.39
C LYS A 415 -6.28 17.27 20.09
N VAL A 416 -7.59 17.32 20.34
CA VAL A 416 -8.30 16.24 21.02
C VAL A 416 -8.41 15.01 20.13
N HIS A 417 -8.83 15.18 18.88
CA HIS A 417 -9.14 14.03 18.03
C HIS A 417 -7.89 13.43 17.40
N LEU A 418 -7.17 14.19 16.58
CA LEU A 418 -6.11 13.66 15.74
C LEU A 418 -4.81 13.47 16.55
N PHE A 419 -4.40 14.48 17.31
CA PHE A 419 -3.23 14.40 18.17
C PHE A 419 -3.45 13.47 19.35
N GLY A 420 -4.60 13.53 20.03
CA GLY A 420 -4.92 12.59 21.10
C GLY A 420 -4.88 11.13 20.66
N THR A 421 -5.50 10.80 19.51
CA THR A 421 -5.42 9.45 18.92
C THR A 421 -3.97 9.03 18.65
N TYR A 422 -3.15 9.93 18.09
CA TYR A 422 -1.74 9.68 17.86
C TYR A 422 -0.98 9.45 19.17
N SER A 423 -1.07 10.36 20.14
CA SER A 423 -0.31 10.35 21.39
C SER A 423 -0.56 9.09 22.20
N VAL A 424 -1.83 8.70 22.40
CA VAL A 424 -2.18 7.50 23.15
C VAL A 424 -1.69 6.24 22.42
N SER A 425 -1.89 6.16 21.11
CA SER A 425 -1.39 5.04 20.30
C SER A 425 0.13 4.95 20.34
N LYS A 426 0.83 6.09 20.28
CA LYS A 426 2.29 6.20 20.30
C LYS A 426 2.86 5.74 21.62
N ALA A 427 2.23 6.10 22.74
CA ALA A 427 2.63 5.67 24.07
C ALA A 427 2.38 4.17 24.32
N ALA A 428 1.30 3.60 23.76
CA ALA A 428 0.99 2.17 23.89
C ALA A 428 1.88 1.27 23.01
N TRP A 429 2.34 1.80 21.87
CA TRP A 429 3.02 1.04 20.82
C TRP A 429 4.25 0.22 21.29
N PRO A 430 5.19 0.77 22.10
CA PRO A 430 6.36 0.01 22.53
C PRO A 430 6.00 -1.24 23.35
N TYR A 431 4.95 -1.16 24.17
CA TYR A 431 4.45 -2.29 24.96
C TYR A 431 3.84 -3.35 24.05
N MET A 432 2.99 -2.93 23.11
CA MET A 432 2.37 -3.81 22.11
C MET A 432 3.40 -4.52 21.22
N LEU A 433 4.47 -3.82 20.81
CA LEU A 433 5.58 -4.41 20.07
C LEU A 433 6.33 -5.46 20.89
N LYS A 434 6.65 -5.15 22.16
CA LYS A 434 7.37 -6.06 23.05
C LYS A 434 6.59 -7.35 23.29
N GLN A 435 5.28 -7.26 23.48
CA GLN A 435 4.41 -8.40 23.74
C GLN A 435 3.95 -9.14 22.47
N LYS A 436 4.23 -8.61 21.27
CA LYS A 436 3.75 -9.14 19.97
C LYS A 436 2.22 -9.33 19.94
N TYR A 437 1.50 -8.36 20.51
CA TYR A 437 0.05 -8.34 20.56
C TYR A 437 -0.43 -6.90 20.70
N GLY A 438 -1.46 -6.51 19.97
CA GLY A 438 -2.14 -5.24 20.20
C GLY A 438 -3.41 -5.10 19.37
N ARG A 439 -4.42 -4.43 19.91
CA ARG A 439 -5.68 -4.15 19.23
C ARG A 439 -6.00 -2.67 19.41
N ILE A 440 -5.89 -1.90 18.34
CA ILE A 440 -6.17 -0.47 18.35
C ILE A 440 -7.45 -0.24 17.53
N LEU A 441 -8.42 0.43 18.14
CA LEU A 441 -9.62 0.87 17.45
C LEU A 441 -9.70 2.39 17.51
N ASN A 442 -9.80 3.02 16.34
CA ASN A 442 -9.88 4.47 16.23
C ASN A 442 -11.27 4.90 15.77
N THR A 443 -11.85 5.90 16.44
CA THR A 443 -13.17 6.42 16.09
C THR A 443 -13.05 7.56 15.06
N THR A 444 -13.40 7.28 13.80
CA THR A 444 -13.63 8.31 12.77
C THR A 444 -15.10 8.78 12.80
N SER A 445 -15.63 9.33 11.71
CA SER A 445 -17.02 9.76 11.58
C SER A 445 -17.42 9.82 10.10
N THR A 446 -18.72 9.65 9.81
CA THR A 446 -19.30 9.93 8.49
C THR A 446 -19.10 11.39 8.06
N SER A 447 -19.00 12.35 8.99
CA SER A 447 -18.58 13.73 8.66
C SER A 447 -17.13 13.79 8.18
N GLY A 448 -16.26 12.91 8.67
CA GLY A 448 -14.89 12.78 8.18
C GLY A 448 -14.82 12.11 6.82
N ILE A 449 -15.62 11.05 6.61
CA ILE A 449 -15.64 10.29 5.35
C ILE A 449 -16.27 11.11 4.23
N TYR A 450 -17.42 11.75 4.45
CA TYR A 450 -18.21 12.37 3.39
C TYR A 450 -18.18 13.91 3.40
N GLY A 451 -17.51 14.53 4.38
CA GLY A 451 -17.63 15.95 4.69
C GLY A 451 -19.00 16.32 5.27
N ASN A 452 -19.08 17.39 6.07
CA ASN A 452 -20.35 17.90 6.57
C ASN A 452 -20.33 19.42 6.78
N PHE A 453 -21.38 20.11 6.33
CA PHE A 453 -21.46 21.58 6.43
C PHE A 453 -21.28 22.03 7.88
N GLY A 454 -20.40 23.01 8.12
CA GLY A 454 -20.15 23.54 9.46
C GLY A 454 -19.20 22.71 10.32
N GLN A 455 -18.57 21.67 9.76
CA GLN A 455 -17.69 20.77 10.49
C GLN A 455 -16.32 20.62 9.82
N ALA A 456 -15.80 21.66 9.15
CA ALA A 456 -14.53 21.57 8.41
C ALA A 456 -13.35 21.10 9.29
N ASN A 457 -13.28 21.57 10.54
CA ASN A 457 -12.31 21.14 11.55
C ASN A 457 -12.49 19.65 11.92
N TYR A 458 -13.71 19.25 12.27
CA TYR A 458 -14.02 17.89 12.72
C TYR A 458 -13.89 16.86 11.60
N ALA A 459 -14.39 17.18 10.40
CA ALA A 459 -14.24 16.37 9.20
C ALA A 459 -12.76 16.15 8.85
N SER A 460 -11.95 17.22 8.87
CA SER A 460 -10.50 17.15 8.68
C SER A 460 -9.85 16.20 9.69
N ALA A 461 -10.07 16.41 10.98
CA ALA A 461 -9.45 15.59 12.02
C ALA A 461 -9.88 14.11 11.95
N LYS A 462 -11.17 13.83 11.73
CA LYS A 462 -11.71 12.47 11.66
C LYS A 462 -11.27 11.73 10.41
N CYS A 463 -11.18 12.40 9.27
CA CYS A 463 -10.61 11.81 8.06
C CYS A 463 -9.10 11.57 8.21
N GLY A 464 -8.38 12.46 8.90
CA GLY A 464 -6.98 12.27 9.23
C GLY A 464 -6.72 11.04 10.12
N ILE A 465 -7.61 10.75 11.07
CA ILE A 465 -7.55 9.51 11.88
C ILE A 465 -7.62 8.26 10.99
N LEU A 466 -8.42 8.27 9.91
CA LEU A 466 -8.49 7.15 8.99
C LEU A 466 -7.16 6.95 8.24
N GLY A 467 -6.52 8.04 7.79
CA GLY A 467 -5.21 7.98 7.12
C GLY A 467 -4.11 7.47 8.06
N PHE A 468 -4.12 7.96 9.31
CA PHE A 468 -3.27 7.46 10.38
C PHE A 468 -3.44 5.95 10.60
N SER A 469 -4.70 5.51 10.72
CA SER A 469 -5.05 4.12 11.03
C SER A 469 -4.62 3.14 9.94
N LYS A 470 -4.81 3.51 8.66
CA LYS A 470 -4.38 2.69 7.51
C LYS A 470 -2.88 2.45 7.51
N SER A 471 -2.07 3.50 7.71
CA SER A 471 -0.62 3.35 7.79
C SER A 471 -0.18 2.55 9.03
N LEU A 472 -0.79 2.80 10.18
CA LEU A 472 -0.45 2.09 11.41
C LEU A 472 -0.81 0.60 11.33
N ALA A 473 -1.90 0.25 10.65
CA ALA A 473 -2.28 -1.14 10.36
C ALA A 473 -1.18 -1.87 9.57
N LEU A 474 -0.58 -1.21 8.57
CA LEU A 474 0.52 -1.78 7.77
C LEU A 474 1.77 -2.02 8.63
N GLU A 475 2.11 -1.08 9.53
CA GLU A 475 3.27 -1.22 10.41
C GLU A 475 3.09 -2.30 11.49
N GLY A 476 1.86 -2.42 12.03
CA GLY A 476 1.54 -3.33 13.13
C GLY A 476 1.32 -4.78 12.73
N LYS A 477 0.83 -5.03 11.50
CA LYS A 477 0.35 -6.36 11.07
C LYS A 477 1.34 -7.49 11.33
N LYS A 478 2.63 -7.28 11.01
CA LYS A 478 3.69 -8.30 11.22
C LYS A 478 4.01 -8.59 12.69
N HIS A 479 3.55 -7.74 13.59
CA HIS A 479 3.76 -7.84 15.04
C HIS A 479 2.49 -8.29 15.77
N ASN A 480 1.45 -8.75 15.06
CA ASN A 480 0.13 -9.06 15.63
C ASN A 480 -0.47 -7.85 16.38
N ILE A 481 -0.19 -6.65 15.87
CA ILE A 481 -0.83 -5.41 16.29
C ILE A 481 -1.79 -5.00 15.18
N PHE A 482 -3.07 -5.00 15.48
CA PHE A 482 -4.12 -4.74 14.51
C PHE A 482 -4.81 -3.43 14.80
N VAL A 483 -5.09 -2.68 13.73
CA VAL A 483 -5.67 -1.34 13.79
C VAL A 483 -6.88 -1.28 12.87
N ASN A 484 -8.05 -0.93 13.40
CA ASN A 484 -9.27 -0.72 12.61
C ASN A 484 -9.89 0.64 12.92
N THR A 485 -10.78 1.09 12.04
CA THR A 485 -11.45 2.38 12.17
C THR A 485 -12.96 2.20 12.08
N VAL A 486 -13.70 2.89 12.95
CA VAL A 486 -15.17 2.85 12.99
C VAL A 486 -15.79 4.25 12.95
N ALA A 487 -16.90 4.37 12.24
CA ALA A 487 -17.73 5.57 12.14
C ALA A 487 -19.10 5.27 12.79
N PRO A 488 -19.25 5.50 14.11
CA PRO A 488 -20.47 5.20 14.83
C PRO A 488 -21.59 6.21 14.54
N ASN A 489 -22.82 5.72 14.58
CA ASN A 489 -24.03 6.50 14.73
C ASN A 489 -24.70 6.16 16.07
N ALA A 490 -24.87 7.17 16.93
CA ALA A 490 -25.56 7.02 18.21
C ALA A 490 -26.09 8.36 18.75
N GLY A 491 -27.15 8.26 19.54
CA GLY A 491 -27.59 9.28 20.48
C GLY A 491 -26.60 9.40 21.63
N THR A 492 -25.94 10.56 21.72
CA THR A 492 -24.96 10.89 22.75
C THR A 492 -25.11 12.37 23.11
N GLN A 493 -24.39 12.83 24.13
CA GLN A 493 -24.35 14.27 24.46
C GLN A 493 -23.88 15.13 23.27
N MET A 494 -23.01 14.59 22.40
CA MET A 494 -22.55 15.30 21.20
C MET A 494 -23.65 15.46 20.15
N THR A 495 -24.56 14.50 20.02
CA THR A 495 -25.63 14.53 19.01
C THR A 495 -26.91 15.19 19.52
N ARG A 496 -27.04 15.35 20.85
CA ARG A 496 -28.18 16.00 21.50
C ARG A 496 -28.40 17.46 21.08
N SER A 497 -27.35 18.16 20.65
CA SER A 497 -27.47 19.54 20.15
C SER A 497 -28.03 19.63 18.73
N ILE A 498 -28.13 18.51 18.00
CA ILE A 498 -28.54 18.46 16.59
C ILE A 498 -29.66 17.44 16.31
N MET A 499 -30.10 16.67 17.31
CA MET A 499 -31.16 15.67 17.19
C MET A 499 -32.25 15.93 18.25
N PRO A 500 -33.53 15.65 17.95
CA PRO A 500 -34.60 15.62 18.96
C PRO A 500 -34.29 14.59 20.06
N GLU A 501 -34.77 14.85 21.28
CA GLU A 501 -34.46 14.00 22.45
C GLU A 501 -34.95 12.55 22.26
N GLU A 502 -36.12 12.36 21.66
CA GLU A 502 -36.69 11.04 21.40
C GLU A 502 -35.77 10.21 20.48
N VAL A 503 -35.15 10.87 19.49
CA VAL A 503 -34.19 10.24 18.57
C VAL A 503 -32.89 9.89 19.30
N VAL A 504 -32.40 10.78 20.16
CA VAL A 504 -31.21 10.53 21.00
C VAL A 504 -31.42 9.30 21.88
N GLN A 505 -32.60 9.16 22.49
CA GLN A 505 -32.92 8.02 23.34
C GLN A 505 -33.10 6.71 22.55
N ALA A 506 -33.60 6.79 21.31
CA ALA A 506 -33.79 5.63 20.45
C ALA A 506 -32.45 5.06 19.93
N LEU A 507 -31.51 5.92 19.56
CA LEU A 507 -30.22 5.54 18.98
C LEU A 507 -29.19 5.13 20.06
N LYS A 508 -29.46 4.04 20.77
CA LYS A 508 -28.65 3.63 21.92
C LYS A 508 -27.18 3.37 21.55
N PRO A 509 -26.21 3.85 22.35
CA PRO A 509 -24.79 3.51 22.16
C PRO A 509 -24.52 2.00 22.18
N ASP A 510 -25.34 1.21 22.88
CA ASP A 510 -25.32 -0.26 22.91
C ASP A 510 -25.33 -0.89 21.51
N TYR A 511 -26.02 -0.29 20.54
CA TYR A 511 -26.11 -0.82 19.18
C TYR A 511 -24.79 -0.73 18.39
N ASN A 512 -23.78 -0.06 18.94
CA ASN A 512 -22.46 0.08 18.33
C ASN A 512 -21.42 -0.88 18.95
N ALA A 513 -21.59 -1.25 20.22
CA ALA A 513 -20.63 -2.06 20.97
C ALA A 513 -20.27 -3.40 20.29
N PRO A 514 -21.21 -4.18 19.73
CA PRO A 514 -20.94 -5.50 19.18
C PRO A 514 -19.80 -5.54 18.15
N LEU A 515 -19.78 -4.61 17.18
CA LEU A 515 -18.72 -4.53 16.20
C LEU A 515 -17.39 -4.06 16.82
N VAL A 516 -17.44 -3.06 17.72
CA VAL A 516 -16.26 -2.56 18.44
C VAL A 516 -15.56 -3.68 19.19
N ILE A 517 -16.30 -4.46 19.97
CA ILE A 517 -15.78 -5.56 20.78
C ILE A 517 -15.26 -6.69 19.89
N LEU A 518 -15.93 -6.99 18.78
CA LEU A 518 -15.43 -7.96 17.80
C LEU A 518 -14.08 -7.53 17.21
N LEU A 519 -13.96 -6.27 16.77
CA LEU A 519 -12.76 -5.75 16.10
C LEU A 519 -11.53 -5.65 17.01
N VAL A 520 -11.72 -5.58 18.32
CA VAL A 520 -10.61 -5.60 19.30
C VAL A 520 -10.32 -6.98 19.88
N SER A 521 -10.91 -8.04 19.32
CA SER A 521 -10.70 -9.43 19.74
C SER A 521 -9.75 -10.19 18.82
N ASP A 522 -9.37 -11.40 19.24
CA ASP A 522 -8.64 -12.37 18.40
C ASP A 522 -9.54 -13.05 17.35
N LYS A 523 -10.85 -12.80 17.40
CA LYS A 523 -11.86 -13.42 16.54
C LYS A 523 -12.35 -12.49 15.42
N ALA A 524 -11.78 -11.30 15.29
CA ALA A 524 -12.08 -10.39 14.19
C ALA A 524 -11.78 -11.07 12.82
N PRO A 525 -12.79 -11.30 11.94
CA PRO A 525 -12.58 -12.08 10.73
C PRO A 525 -11.64 -11.40 9.72
N VAL A 526 -11.72 -10.08 9.62
CA VAL A 526 -10.72 -9.24 8.94
C VAL A 526 -10.02 -8.43 10.02
N PRO A 527 -8.83 -8.85 10.46
CA PRO A 527 -8.31 -8.39 11.74
C PRO A 527 -7.82 -6.96 11.74
N THR A 528 -7.42 -6.37 10.61
CA THR A 528 -6.79 -5.04 10.57
C THR A 528 -7.05 -4.30 9.26
N GLY A 529 -6.96 -2.97 9.30
CA GLY A 529 -7.06 -2.07 8.15
C GLY A 529 -8.49 -1.76 7.69
N GLY A 530 -9.50 -2.26 8.40
CA GLY A 530 -10.90 -2.06 8.05
C GLY A 530 -11.44 -0.68 8.44
N LEU A 531 -12.40 -0.21 7.65
CA LEU A 531 -13.24 0.95 7.92
C LEU A 531 -14.69 0.50 7.93
N TYR A 532 -15.39 0.75 9.03
CA TYR A 532 -16.78 0.31 9.19
C TYR A 532 -17.69 1.44 9.67
N GLU A 533 -18.87 1.54 9.07
CA GLU A 533 -19.99 2.32 9.58
C GLU A 533 -20.92 1.42 10.39
N MET A 534 -21.44 1.94 11.50
CA MET A 534 -22.21 1.14 12.44
C MET A 534 -23.22 1.95 13.26
N GLY A 535 -24.25 1.27 13.73
CA GLY A 535 -25.28 1.81 14.62
C GLY A 535 -26.65 1.22 14.28
N SER A 536 -27.63 1.37 15.18
CA SER A 536 -29.03 0.95 14.93
C SER A 536 -29.23 -0.53 14.55
N GLY A 537 -28.32 -1.43 14.91
CA GLY A 537 -28.35 -2.83 14.48
C GLY A 537 -27.79 -3.08 13.07
N TRP A 538 -27.25 -2.06 12.42
CA TRP A 538 -26.63 -2.14 11.10
C TRP A 538 -25.11 -2.00 11.16
N PHE A 539 -24.41 -2.77 10.33
CA PHE A 539 -22.95 -2.73 10.20
C PHE A 539 -22.52 -2.93 8.74
N ALA A 540 -21.72 -2.00 8.22
CA ALA A 540 -21.24 -2.05 6.84
C ALA A 540 -19.77 -1.65 6.74
N ALA A 541 -19.02 -2.32 5.86
CA ALA A 541 -17.69 -1.90 5.47
C ALA A 541 -17.75 -0.76 4.43
N THR A 542 -16.80 0.17 4.51
CA THR A 542 -16.65 1.28 3.55
C THR A 542 -15.26 1.23 2.92
N ARG A 543 -15.17 1.39 1.60
CA ARG A 543 -13.92 1.35 0.82
C ARG A 543 -13.91 2.41 -0.28
N TRP A 544 -12.81 2.48 -1.03
CA TRP A 544 -12.72 3.26 -2.25
C TRP A 544 -13.28 2.48 -3.44
N GLN A 545 -14.01 3.17 -4.31
CA GLN A 545 -14.23 2.78 -5.70
C GLN A 545 -13.58 3.83 -6.59
N ARG A 546 -12.95 3.39 -7.68
CA ARG A 546 -12.27 4.25 -8.64
C ARG A 546 -12.79 3.96 -10.04
N THR A 547 -12.98 4.99 -10.86
CA THR A 547 -13.36 4.81 -12.27
C THR A 547 -12.24 4.10 -13.04
N GLY A 548 -12.55 3.51 -14.20
CA GLY A 548 -11.49 3.05 -15.10
C GLY A 548 -10.59 4.19 -15.62
N GLY A 549 -11.01 5.45 -15.45
CA GLY A 549 -10.30 6.63 -15.87
C GLY A 549 -10.09 6.74 -17.38
N HIS A 550 -9.12 7.56 -17.76
CA HIS A 550 -8.62 7.62 -19.13
C HIS A 550 -7.09 7.70 -19.13
N GLY A 551 -6.48 6.90 -20.00
CA GLY A 551 -5.04 6.93 -20.27
C GLY A 551 -4.75 7.74 -21.52
N PHE A 552 -3.96 8.79 -21.38
CA PHE A 552 -3.49 9.64 -22.45
C PHE A 552 -2.12 9.16 -22.95
N PRO A 553 -1.83 9.28 -24.25
CA PRO A 553 -0.52 8.92 -24.79
C PRO A 553 0.63 9.68 -24.12
N VAL A 554 1.65 8.95 -23.65
CA VAL A 554 2.77 9.51 -22.89
C VAL A 554 3.81 10.23 -23.76
N ASP A 555 3.74 10.06 -25.08
CA ASP A 555 4.59 10.70 -26.09
C ASP A 555 3.99 12.01 -26.64
N VAL A 556 2.83 12.44 -26.13
CA VAL A 556 2.18 13.68 -26.53
C VAL A 556 1.96 14.55 -25.29
N LYS A 557 2.16 15.87 -25.45
CA LYS A 557 1.85 16.84 -24.41
C LYS A 557 0.35 16.79 -24.10
N LEU A 558 -0.01 16.37 -22.89
CA LEU A 558 -1.39 16.41 -22.43
C LEU A 558 -1.85 17.86 -22.23
N THR A 559 -2.98 18.21 -22.83
CA THR A 559 -3.59 19.54 -22.68
C THR A 559 -4.87 19.46 -21.84
N PRO A 560 -5.26 20.54 -21.14
CA PRO A 560 -6.54 20.61 -20.43
C PRO A 560 -7.74 20.29 -21.33
N GLU A 561 -7.69 20.73 -22.59
CA GLU A 561 -8.77 20.53 -23.56
C GLU A 561 -8.91 19.04 -23.93
N ALA A 562 -7.80 18.29 -24.01
CA ALA A 562 -7.83 16.85 -24.22
C ALA A 562 -8.43 16.12 -23.01
N VAL A 563 -8.12 16.57 -21.79
CA VAL A 563 -8.76 16.05 -20.56
C VAL A 563 -10.26 16.33 -20.58
N LEU A 564 -10.67 17.55 -20.94
CA LEU A 564 -12.07 17.93 -21.02
C LEU A 564 -12.86 17.10 -22.04
N GLN A 565 -12.26 16.78 -23.19
CA GLN A 565 -12.87 15.90 -24.19
C GLN A 565 -13.12 14.47 -23.69
N GLN A 566 -12.35 14.01 -22.71
CA GLN A 566 -12.49 12.69 -22.08
C GLN A 566 -13.16 12.76 -20.70
N TRP A 567 -13.69 13.93 -20.31
CA TRP A 567 -14.18 14.18 -18.95
C TRP A 567 -15.24 13.16 -18.52
N GLU A 568 -16.24 12.93 -19.38
CA GLU A 568 -17.30 11.95 -19.12
C GLU A 568 -16.70 10.57 -18.83
N ARG A 569 -15.72 10.12 -19.62
CA ARG A 569 -15.06 8.82 -19.43
C ARG A 569 -14.18 8.76 -18.18
N ILE A 570 -13.54 9.87 -17.81
CA ILE A 570 -12.72 9.97 -16.59
C ILE A 570 -13.60 9.84 -15.35
N THR A 571 -14.80 10.42 -15.37
CA THR A 571 -15.72 10.50 -14.23
C THR A 571 -16.82 9.43 -14.23
N ASN A 572 -16.80 8.49 -15.18
CA ASN A 572 -17.82 7.45 -15.30
C ASN A 572 -17.47 6.21 -14.46
N PHE A 573 -18.28 5.95 -13.44
CA PHE A 573 -18.17 4.77 -12.58
C PHE A 573 -18.97 3.56 -13.10
N ASP A 574 -19.87 3.78 -14.05
CA ASP A 574 -20.92 2.81 -14.44
C ASP A 574 -20.63 2.14 -15.79
N ASP A 575 -19.45 2.37 -16.38
CA ASP A 575 -19.05 1.79 -17.67
C ASP A 575 -18.38 0.40 -17.58
N GLY A 576 -18.48 -0.24 -16.41
CA GLY A 576 -17.96 -1.58 -16.15
C GLY A 576 -16.45 -1.68 -15.92
N ARG A 577 -15.72 -0.55 -15.90
CA ARG A 577 -14.25 -0.52 -15.68
C ARG A 577 -13.84 -0.11 -14.27
N ALA A 578 -14.80 0.23 -13.41
CA ALA A 578 -14.49 0.64 -12.05
C ALA A 578 -13.79 -0.47 -11.25
N ASP A 579 -12.84 -0.10 -10.40
CA ASP A 579 -12.12 -0.99 -9.50
C ASP A 579 -12.08 -0.44 -8.06
N ASN A 580 -11.45 -1.18 -7.14
CA ASN A 580 -11.42 -0.86 -5.71
C ASN A 580 -9.99 -0.90 -5.16
N PRO A 581 -9.18 0.14 -5.41
CA PRO A 581 -7.82 0.21 -4.87
C PRO A 581 -7.86 0.29 -3.34
N HIS A 582 -6.95 -0.43 -2.69
CA HIS A 582 -6.89 -0.55 -1.24
C HIS A 582 -5.47 -0.44 -0.66
N ASP A 583 -4.45 -0.36 -1.52
CA ASP A 583 -3.05 -0.18 -1.18
C ASP A 583 -2.35 0.63 -2.30
N ASN A 584 -1.09 1.04 -2.05
CA ASN A 584 -0.34 1.83 -3.04
C ASN A 584 -0.12 1.07 -4.37
N ALA A 585 0.00 -0.26 -4.33
CA ALA A 585 0.24 -1.08 -5.52
C ALA A 585 -1.00 -1.10 -6.44
N SER A 586 -2.19 -1.35 -5.90
CA SER A 586 -3.45 -1.29 -6.63
C SER A 586 -3.81 0.13 -7.07
N GLY A 587 -3.45 1.15 -6.28
CA GLY A 587 -3.52 2.57 -6.67
C GLY A 587 -2.68 2.88 -7.91
N LEU A 588 -1.43 2.40 -7.98
CA LEU A 588 -0.53 2.67 -9.10
C LEU A 588 -0.81 1.88 -10.38
N LYS A 589 -1.60 0.80 -10.31
CA LYS A 589 -1.83 -0.16 -11.41
C LYS A 589 -2.14 0.51 -12.75
N SER A 590 -3.14 1.38 -12.81
CA SER A 590 -3.60 2.01 -14.06
C SER A 590 -2.61 3.04 -14.61
N ILE A 591 -1.89 3.72 -13.72
CA ILE A 591 -0.85 4.68 -14.08
C ILE A 591 0.35 3.95 -14.69
N MET A 592 0.81 2.86 -14.06
CA MET A 592 1.88 2.03 -14.59
C MET A 592 1.49 1.40 -15.94
N ALA A 593 0.25 0.93 -16.08
CA ALA A 593 -0.25 0.39 -17.35
C ALA A 593 -0.27 1.45 -18.48
N ASN A 594 -0.47 2.73 -18.16
CA ASN A 594 -0.49 3.80 -19.16
C ASN A 594 0.91 4.22 -19.63
N MET A 595 1.98 3.84 -18.93
CA MET A 595 3.36 4.22 -19.30
C MET A 595 3.80 3.70 -20.67
N GLU A 596 3.08 2.74 -21.25
CA GLU A 596 3.33 2.18 -22.59
C GLU A 596 2.39 2.75 -23.67
N ASN A 597 1.42 3.60 -23.30
CA ASN A 597 0.43 4.18 -24.20
C ASN A 597 1.07 5.30 -25.05
N THR A 598 1.13 5.15 -26.38
CA THR A 598 1.72 6.15 -27.29
C THR A 598 0.78 6.49 -28.46
N SER A 599 0.92 7.71 -29.01
CA SER A 599 -0.07 8.38 -29.88
C SER A 599 -0.14 7.80 -31.29
N LYS A 600 0.94 7.15 -31.72
CA LYS A 600 0.93 6.35 -32.93
C LYS A 600 0.17 5.06 -32.62
N LYS A 601 -1.05 4.92 -33.17
CA LYS A 601 -1.69 3.61 -33.32
C LYS A 601 -0.71 2.71 -34.08
N SER A 602 0.10 1.96 -33.35
CA SER A 602 0.95 0.95 -33.93
C SER A 602 0.02 -0.12 -34.52
N LYS A 603 -0.12 -0.12 -35.86
CA LYS A 603 0.11 -1.38 -36.58
C LYS A 603 1.29 -2.03 -35.89
N LYS A 604 1.14 -3.27 -35.40
CA LYS A 604 2.21 -4.03 -34.72
C LYS A 604 3.56 -3.81 -35.42
N GLU A 605 4.31 -2.83 -34.96
CA GLU A 605 5.65 -2.51 -35.43
C GLU A 605 6.42 -2.07 -34.20
N LYS A 606 7.55 -2.76 -34.05
CA LYS A 606 8.46 -2.80 -32.92
C LYS A 606 8.85 -1.39 -32.45
N LYS A 607 9.14 -1.26 -31.14
CA LYS A 607 9.96 -0.17 -30.57
C LYS A 607 11.11 0.14 -31.54
N PRO A 608 11.53 1.40 -31.76
CA PRO A 608 12.78 1.65 -32.47
C PRO A 608 13.87 0.86 -31.73
N SER A 609 14.45 -0.13 -32.39
CA SER A 609 15.50 -0.94 -31.80
C SER A 609 16.64 -0.02 -31.43
N LYS A 610 17.09 -0.04 -30.17
CA LYS A 610 18.47 0.36 -29.86
C LYS A 610 19.35 -0.26 -30.95
N SER A 611 20.23 0.53 -31.53
CA SER A 611 21.15 0.01 -32.52
C SER A 611 21.90 -1.18 -31.92
N ASN A 612 22.24 -2.17 -32.75
CA ASN A 612 22.99 -3.33 -32.29
C ASN A 612 24.28 -2.91 -31.54
N GLU A 613 24.90 -1.79 -31.94
CA GLU A 613 26.05 -1.22 -31.25
C GLU A 613 25.75 -0.76 -29.81
N GLU A 614 24.59 -0.13 -29.56
CA GLU A 614 24.19 0.31 -28.22
C GLU A 614 23.89 -0.89 -27.31
N ILE A 615 23.27 -1.94 -27.85
CA ILE A 615 23.00 -3.19 -27.12
C ILE A 615 24.31 -3.85 -26.72
N LEU A 616 25.28 -3.95 -27.63
CA LEU A 616 26.60 -4.54 -27.35
C LEU A 616 27.38 -3.70 -26.32
N LYS A 617 27.30 -2.37 -26.36
CA LYS A 617 27.89 -1.50 -25.33
C LYS A 617 27.22 -1.67 -23.97
N ALA A 618 25.89 -1.79 -23.93
CA ALA A 618 25.16 -2.05 -22.69
C ALA A 618 25.53 -3.41 -22.09
N GLN A 619 25.68 -4.46 -22.91
CA GLN A 619 26.18 -5.76 -22.49
C GLN A 619 27.59 -5.66 -21.87
N GLN A 620 28.51 -4.95 -22.52
CA GLN A 620 29.87 -4.74 -22.00
C GLN A 620 29.86 -4.00 -20.66
N LYS A 621 29.04 -2.96 -20.54
CA LYS A 621 28.86 -2.23 -19.28
C LYS A 621 28.33 -3.15 -18.19
N ALA A 622 27.24 -3.87 -18.46
CA ALA A 622 26.60 -4.78 -17.50
C ALA A 622 27.53 -5.92 -17.05
N LEU A 623 28.38 -6.44 -17.93
CA LEU A 623 29.41 -7.44 -17.59
C LEU A 623 30.50 -6.87 -16.65
N ALA A 624 30.77 -5.57 -16.71
CA ALA A 624 31.77 -4.91 -15.87
C ALA A 624 31.20 -4.37 -14.55
N THR A 625 29.88 -4.15 -14.46
CA THR A 625 29.22 -3.58 -13.28
C THR A 625 29.23 -4.58 -12.12
N LYS A 626 29.61 -4.11 -10.93
CA LYS A 626 29.47 -4.86 -9.67
C LYS A 626 28.19 -4.44 -8.96
N SER A 627 27.45 -5.42 -8.43
CA SER A 627 26.30 -5.17 -7.54
C SER A 627 26.77 -5.06 -6.08
N GLU A 628 26.12 -4.21 -5.30
CA GLU A 628 26.36 -4.07 -3.84
C GLU A 628 25.80 -5.27 -3.04
N GLY A 629 24.98 -6.10 -3.68
CA GLY A 629 24.38 -7.30 -3.09
C GLY A 629 23.13 -7.02 -2.26
N THR A 630 22.21 -7.96 -2.24
CA THR A 630 20.93 -7.84 -1.54
C THR A 630 20.92 -8.74 -0.29
N PRO A 631 20.58 -8.21 0.91
CA PRO A 631 20.43 -9.03 2.10
C PRO A 631 19.32 -10.08 1.97
N PHE A 632 19.57 -11.27 2.49
CA PHE A 632 18.60 -12.36 2.58
C PHE A 632 18.78 -13.10 3.91
N GLU A 633 17.73 -13.32 4.68
CA GLU A 633 17.79 -14.04 5.95
C GLU A 633 16.82 -15.21 5.92
N TYR A 634 17.25 -16.35 6.45
CA TYR A 634 16.40 -17.51 6.62
C TYR A 634 16.65 -18.22 7.94
N THR A 635 15.61 -18.92 8.37
CA THR A 635 15.57 -19.75 9.58
C THR A 635 15.16 -21.18 9.22
N GLU A 636 15.15 -22.04 10.23
CA GLU A 636 14.69 -23.43 10.11
C GLU A 636 13.27 -23.51 9.54
N ARG A 637 12.40 -22.54 9.86
CA ARG A 637 11.05 -22.41 9.29
C ARG A 637 11.08 -22.34 7.76
N ASP A 638 11.97 -21.53 7.21
CA ASP A 638 12.07 -21.29 5.77
C ASP A 638 12.67 -22.51 5.06
N VAL A 639 13.59 -23.21 5.73
CA VAL A 639 14.12 -24.50 5.30
C VAL A 639 13.00 -25.54 5.21
N ILE A 640 12.19 -25.69 6.26
CA ILE A 640 11.05 -26.63 6.29
C ILE A 640 10.03 -26.26 5.21
N LEU A 641 9.71 -24.98 5.06
CA LEU A 641 8.77 -24.49 4.04
C LEU A 641 9.24 -24.84 2.62
N TYR A 642 10.52 -24.62 2.33
CA TYR A 642 11.10 -25.00 1.05
C TYR A 642 11.07 -26.51 0.84
N ASN A 643 11.51 -27.29 1.84
CA ASN A 643 11.57 -28.74 1.78
C ASN A 643 10.18 -29.34 1.52
N LEU A 644 9.13 -28.86 2.20
CA LEU A 644 7.73 -29.21 1.94
C LEU A 644 7.29 -28.77 0.53
N GLY A 645 7.70 -27.57 0.10
CA GLY A 645 7.45 -27.02 -1.23
C GLY A 645 8.03 -27.88 -2.36
N ILE A 646 9.09 -28.65 -2.10
CA ILE A 646 9.68 -29.64 -3.03
C ILE A 646 9.32 -31.09 -2.65
N GLY A 647 8.21 -31.25 -1.93
CA GLY A 647 7.54 -32.53 -1.74
C GLY A 647 8.09 -33.39 -0.60
N ALA A 648 8.94 -32.88 0.29
CA ALA A 648 9.26 -33.57 1.54
C ALA A 648 7.97 -33.88 2.31
N LYS A 649 7.93 -35.03 2.96
CA LYS A 649 6.74 -35.53 3.68
C LYS A 649 6.96 -35.40 5.18
N ARG A 650 5.87 -35.45 5.93
CA ARG A 650 5.90 -35.50 7.41
C ARG A 650 6.77 -36.63 7.99
N THR A 651 7.09 -37.64 7.19
CA THR A 651 7.93 -38.80 7.57
C THR A 651 9.41 -38.57 7.28
N ASP A 652 9.76 -37.54 6.50
CA ASP A 652 11.14 -37.19 6.20
C ASP A 652 11.69 -36.26 7.29
N LEU A 653 11.72 -36.73 8.54
CA LEU A 653 12.03 -35.92 9.72
C LEU A 653 13.29 -35.05 9.59
N PRO A 654 14.43 -35.53 9.02
CA PRO A 654 15.61 -34.70 8.78
C PRO A 654 15.38 -33.46 7.89
N PHE A 655 14.25 -33.37 7.19
CA PHE A 655 13.92 -32.24 6.32
C PHE A 655 12.74 -31.40 6.82
N VAL A 656 11.94 -31.90 7.77
CA VAL A 656 10.67 -31.26 8.17
C VAL A 656 10.52 -31.04 9.67
N TYR A 657 11.51 -31.48 10.46
CA TYR A 657 11.51 -31.32 11.91
C TYR A 657 12.86 -30.80 12.39
N GLU A 658 12.87 -29.56 12.87
CA GLU A 658 14.04 -28.86 13.40
C GLU A 658 14.64 -29.52 14.65
N GLY A 659 13.85 -30.32 15.38
CA GLY A 659 14.33 -31.09 16.53
C GLY A 659 14.96 -32.46 16.17
N ASP A 660 14.99 -32.85 14.90
CA ASP A 660 15.70 -34.05 14.46
C ASP A 660 17.23 -33.82 14.53
N GLU A 661 17.98 -34.77 15.07
CA GLU A 661 19.45 -34.65 15.20
C GLU A 661 20.17 -34.49 13.86
N ASN A 662 19.51 -34.85 12.74
CA ASN A 662 20.03 -34.74 11.38
C ASN A 662 19.30 -33.67 10.55
N PHE A 663 18.61 -32.72 11.19
CA PHE A 663 17.91 -31.65 10.49
C PHE A 663 18.86 -30.89 9.54
N GLN A 664 18.47 -30.81 8.27
CA GLN A 664 19.34 -30.27 7.22
C GLN A 664 18.58 -29.54 6.12
N VAL A 665 19.31 -28.64 5.45
CA VAL A 665 18.84 -27.95 4.25
C VAL A 665 19.04 -28.84 3.04
N ILE A 666 17.98 -29.09 2.26
CA ILE A 666 18.14 -29.75 0.95
C ILE A 666 18.96 -28.81 0.04
N PRO A 667 20.08 -29.25 -0.55
CA PRO A 667 21.03 -28.33 -1.18
C PRO A 667 20.46 -27.42 -2.27
N THR A 668 19.40 -27.85 -2.96
CA THR A 668 18.71 -27.04 -3.96
C THR A 668 18.10 -25.75 -3.42
N PHE A 669 17.97 -25.58 -2.09
CA PHE A 669 17.60 -24.33 -1.44
C PHE A 669 18.49 -23.15 -1.86
N GLY A 670 19.72 -23.40 -2.31
CA GLY A 670 20.64 -22.36 -2.78
C GLY A 670 20.10 -21.48 -3.93
N VAL A 671 19.03 -21.88 -4.62
CA VAL A 671 18.33 -21.05 -5.64
C VAL A 671 17.40 -19.98 -5.03
N VAL A 672 17.11 -20.07 -3.73
CA VAL A 672 16.17 -19.17 -3.03
C VAL A 672 16.74 -17.78 -2.78
N PRO A 673 17.94 -17.60 -2.20
CA PRO A 673 18.46 -16.26 -1.89
C PRO A 673 18.50 -15.28 -3.08
N PRO A 674 18.82 -15.72 -4.32
CA PRO A 674 18.80 -14.84 -5.49
C PRO A 674 17.43 -14.29 -5.90
N PHE A 675 16.28 -14.82 -5.43
CA PHE A 675 14.97 -14.36 -5.89
C PHE A 675 14.68 -12.89 -5.57
N ASN A 676 15.21 -12.38 -4.46
CA ASN A 676 15.07 -10.99 -4.06
C ASN A 676 16.26 -10.12 -4.50
N ALA A 677 17.24 -10.69 -5.19
CA ALA A 677 18.47 -9.98 -5.54
C ALA A 677 18.26 -9.04 -6.74
N GLU A 678 18.74 -7.81 -6.62
CA GLU A 678 18.60 -6.79 -7.67
C GLU A 678 19.78 -6.87 -8.66
N PRO A 679 19.58 -7.33 -9.90
CA PRO A 679 20.65 -7.39 -10.89
C PRO A 679 21.11 -5.97 -11.28
N PRO A 680 22.41 -5.75 -11.54
CA PRO A 680 22.93 -4.44 -11.92
C PRO A 680 22.65 -4.07 -13.39
N PHE A 681 21.65 -4.70 -14.02
CA PHE A 681 21.28 -4.56 -15.42
C PHE A 681 19.81 -4.94 -15.63
N SER A 682 19.20 -4.41 -16.68
CA SER A 682 17.86 -4.80 -17.12
C SER A 682 17.89 -5.55 -18.45
N PHE A 683 17.02 -6.54 -18.64
CA PHE A 683 17.02 -7.38 -19.85
C PHE A 683 16.78 -6.58 -21.13
N ASP A 684 15.94 -5.54 -21.08
CA ASP A 684 15.64 -4.66 -22.22
C ASP A 684 16.82 -3.74 -22.61
N GLU A 685 17.85 -3.62 -21.76
CA GLU A 685 19.09 -2.94 -22.12
C GLU A 685 20.05 -3.83 -22.88
N ILE A 686 20.07 -5.12 -22.57
CA ILE A 686 21.09 -6.06 -23.04
C ILE A 686 20.60 -6.98 -24.16
N VAL A 687 19.31 -7.02 -24.48
CA VAL A 687 18.78 -7.70 -25.67
C VAL A 687 17.73 -6.85 -26.40
N PRO A 688 17.61 -6.94 -27.74
CA PRO A 688 16.61 -6.20 -28.49
C PRO A 688 15.20 -6.75 -28.24
N ASN A 689 14.16 -5.94 -28.45
CA ASN A 689 12.76 -6.39 -28.45
C ASN A 689 12.34 -7.21 -27.21
N PHE A 690 12.94 -6.96 -26.04
CA PHE A 690 12.62 -7.70 -24.83
C PHE A 690 11.12 -7.61 -24.50
N ASP A 691 10.51 -8.77 -24.29
CA ASP A 691 9.15 -8.91 -23.80
C ASP A 691 9.18 -9.98 -22.68
N PRO A 692 8.81 -9.64 -21.44
CA PRO A 692 8.86 -10.57 -20.32
C PRO A 692 7.97 -11.81 -20.54
N ARG A 693 6.92 -11.72 -21.37
CA ARG A 693 6.06 -12.87 -21.73
C ARG A 693 6.76 -13.87 -22.65
N MET A 694 7.84 -13.45 -23.31
CA MET A 694 8.62 -14.27 -24.23
C MET A 694 9.85 -14.90 -23.57
N LEU A 695 10.11 -14.54 -22.30
CA LEU A 695 11.19 -15.08 -21.47
C LEU A 695 10.82 -16.47 -20.97
N LEU A 696 11.69 -17.45 -21.24
CA LEU A 696 11.60 -18.80 -20.70
C LEU A 696 12.84 -19.11 -19.87
N HIS A 697 12.65 -19.58 -18.64
CA HIS A 697 13.75 -20.13 -17.85
C HIS A 697 14.19 -21.46 -18.47
N GLY A 698 15.36 -21.47 -19.11
CA GLY A 698 15.85 -22.59 -19.91
C GLY A 698 16.74 -23.56 -19.14
N GLU A 699 17.74 -23.06 -18.43
CA GLU A 699 18.70 -23.89 -17.68
C GLU A 699 19.02 -23.27 -16.31
N GLN A 700 19.31 -24.14 -15.34
CA GLN A 700 19.74 -23.75 -14.01
C GLN A 700 20.99 -24.54 -13.63
N PHE A 701 21.98 -23.83 -13.08
CA PHE A 701 23.13 -24.39 -12.40
C PHE A 701 23.18 -23.87 -10.97
N LEU A 702 23.54 -24.74 -10.03
CA LEU A 702 23.78 -24.42 -8.64
C LEU A 702 25.02 -25.16 -8.16
N GLU A 703 25.94 -24.44 -7.55
CA GLU A 703 27.11 -24.94 -6.82
C GLU A 703 26.97 -24.60 -5.35
N ILE A 704 27.23 -25.59 -4.50
CA ILE A 704 27.26 -25.45 -3.04
C ILE A 704 28.72 -25.30 -2.64
N ARG A 705 29.06 -24.14 -2.09
CA ARG A 705 30.44 -23.77 -1.75
C ARG A 705 30.78 -24.03 -0.29
N LYS A 706 29.78 -24.14 0.58
CA LYS A 706 29.92 -24.50 1.99
C LYS A 706 29.03 -25.68 2.37
N PHE A 707 29.62 -26.67 3.04
CA PHE A 707 28.93 -27.80 3.67
C PHE A 707 29.37 -27.96 5.14
N PRO A 708 28.45 -28.36 6.05
CA PRO A 708 27.01 -28.40 5.85
C PRO A 708 26.44 -26.99 5.59
N ILE A 709 25.31 -26.95 4.89
CA ILE A 709 24.59 -25.69 4.68
C ILE A 709 23.98 -25.29 6.03
N PRO A 710 24.17 -24.04 6.50
CA PRO A 710 23.57 -23.59 7.75
C PRO A 710 22.04 -23.77 7.73
N THR A 711 21.42 -24.18 8.82
CA THR A 711 19.95 -24.30 8.93
C THR A 711 19.28 -22.94 9.19
N GLU A 712 20.07 -21.93 9.54
CA GLU A 712 19.74 -20.52 9.59
C GLU A 712 20.96 -19.69 9.16
N ALA A 713 20.75 -18.58 8.46
CA ALA A 713 21.82 -17.64 8.16
C ALA A 713 21.30 -16.26 7.74
N LYS A 714 22.16 -15.26 7.93
CA LYS A 714 22.08 -13.96 7.27
C LYS A 714 23.04 -13.95 6.09
N LEU A 715 22.51 -13.72 4.91
CA LEU A 715 23.21 -13.82 3.65
C LEU A 715 23.17 -12.50 2.88
N ILE A 716 24.08 -12.35 1.92
CA ILE A 716 24.08 -11.30 0.89
C ILE A 716 24.18 -12.00 -0.47
N ALA A 717 23.18 -11.83 -1.32
CA ALA A 717 23.17 -12.36 -2.68
C ALA A 717 23.69 -11.29 -3.64
N VAL A 718 24.77 -11.57 -4.37
CA VAL A 718 25.45 -10.63 -5.27
C VAL A 718 25.24 -11.06 -6.72
N PRO A 719 24.22 -10.51 -7.43
CA PRO A 719 23.93 -10.86 -8.81
C PRO A 719 24.91 -10.21 -9.79
N LYS A 720 25.15 -10.88 -10.91
CA LYS A 720 26.00 -10.41 -12.01
C LYS A 720 25.51 -10.94 -13.35
N LEU A 721 25.76 -10.18 -14.42
CA LEU A 721 25.64 -10.71 -15.78
C LEU A 721 26.81 -11.65 -16.05
N VAL A 722 26.56 -12.84 -16.59
CA VAL A 722 27.59 -13.84 -16.90
C VAL A 722 27.91 -13.82 -18.39
N GLU A 723 26.88 -13.94 -19.23
CA GLU A 723 27.02 -13.87 -20.68
C GLU A 723 25.69 -13.53 -21.37
N VAL A 724 25.79 -12.98 -22.58
CA VAL A 724 24.66 -12.82 -23.51
C VAL A 724 25.05 -13.45 -24.84
N VAL A 725 24.17 -14.25 -25.42
CA VAL A 725 24.41 -15.03 -26.65
C VAL A 725 23.31 -14.77 -27.66
N ASP A 726 23.68 -14.42 -28.88
CA ASP A 726 22.77 -14.21 -29.99
C ASP A 726 22.48 -15.56 -30.69
N LYS A 727 21.24 -16.04 -30.56
CA LYS A 727 20.75 -17.26 -31.23
C LYS A 727 19.95 -16.96 -32.50
N GLY A 728 20.14 -15.78 -33.09
CA GLY A 728 19.44 -15.33 -34.29
C GLY A 728 18.01 -14.93 -33.98
N ALA A 729 17.09 -15.89 -33.87
CA ALA A 729 15.69 -15.58 -33.55
C ALA A 729 15.45 -15.28 -32.06
N ALA A 730 16.45 -15.41 -31.21
CA ALA A 730 16.32 -15.23 -29.76
C ALA A 730 17.64 -14.76 -29.13
N GLY A 731 17.53 -14.09 -27.99
CA GLY A 731 18.66 -13.76 -27.11
C GLY A 731 18.68 -14.73 -25.94
N LEU A 732 19.84 -15.30 -25.65
CA LEU A 732 20.06 -16.11 -24.46
C LEU A 732 20.87 -15.28 -23.48
N VAL A 733 20.34 -15.07 -22.28
CA VAL A 733 21.00 -14.31 -21.22
C VAL A 733 21.30 -15.26 -20.07
N VAL A 734 22.56 -15.30 -19.66
CA VAL A 734 22.99 -16.01 -18.45
C VAL A 734 23.37 -14.98 -17.41
N TYR A 735 22.74 -15.09 -16.26
CA TYR A 735 23.07 -14.28 -15.10
C TYR A 735 23.28 -15.20 -13.90
N GLY A 736 24.17 -14.79 -13.03
CA GLY A 736 24.56 -15.58 -11.87
C GLY A 736 24.52 -14.79 -10.61
N SER A 737 24.59 -15.48 -9.48
CA SER A 737 24.65 -14.85 -8.16
C SER A 737 25.60 -15.62 -7.26
N VAL A 738 26.48 -14.88 -6.58
CA VAL A 738 27.28 -15.40 -5.48
C VAL A 738 26.57 -15.04 -4.19
N THR A 739 26.21 -16.03 -3.38
CA THR A 739 25.56 -15.82 -2.09
C THR A 739 26.58 -16.03 -0.98
N LYS A 740 26.73 -15.02 -0.11
CA LYS A 740 27.73 -14.97 0.96
C LYS A 740 27.07 -14.90 2.32
N ASP A 741 27.71 -15.45 3.35
CA ASP A 741 27.37 -15.12 4.73
C ASP A 741 27.64 -13.63 5.00
N ALA A 742 26.65 -12.93 5.55
CA ALA A 742 26.72 -11.48 5.75
C ALA A 742 27.73 -11.08 6.83
N ASN A 743 28.05 -11.98 7.75
CA ASN A 743 28.96 -11.71 8.87
C ASN A 743 30.40 -12.09 8.52
N THR A 744 30.60 -13.23 7.87
CA THR A 744 31.95 -13.76 7.58
C THR A 744 32.44 -13.44 6.17
N GLY A 745 31.53 -13.14 5.24
CA GLY A 745 31.83 -12.97 3.82
C GLY A 745 32.12 -14.29 3.07
N GLU A 746 32.00 -15.43 3.75
CA GLU A 746 32.21 -16.76 3.17
C GLU A 746 31.14 -17.08 2.12
N GLU A 747 31.55 -17.62 0.97
CA GLU A 747 30.63 -17.98 -0.10
C GLU A 747 29.90 -19.29 0.20
N ILE A 748 28.58 -19.24 0.24
CA ILE A 748 27.72 -20.38 0.56
C ILE A 748 27.21 -21.06 -0.72
N PHE A 749 26.76 -20.24 -1.68
CA PHE A 749 26.22 -20.73 -2.95
C PHE A 749 26.75 -19.93 -4.14
N TYR A 750 26.80 -20.58 -5.29
CA TYR A 750 26.90 -19.93 -6.58
C TYR A 750 25.83 -20.45 -7.53
N ASN A 751 25.11 -19.55 -8.17
CA ASN A 751 24.01 -19.85 -9.08
C ASN A 751 24.29 -19.31 -10.48
N GLU A 752 23.82 -20.01 -11.52
CA GLU A 752 23.63 -19.45 -12.86
C GLU A 752 22.23 -19.82 -13.37
N SER A 753 21.47 -18.83 -13.81
CA SER A 753 20.22 -19.01 -14.53
C SER A 753 20.41 -18.60 -15.98
N THR A 754 19.98 -19.47 -16.89
CA THR A 754 19.94 -19.20 -18.33
C THR A 754 18.50 -18.97 -18.75
N VAL A 755 18.22 -17.77 -19.23
CA VAL A 755 16.91 -17.42 -19.78
C VAL A 755 16.99 -17.27 -21.30
N PHE A 756 15.97 -17.80 -21.97
CA PHE A 756 15.81 -17.74 -23.42
C PHE A 756 14.70 -16.77 -23.77
N ILE A 757 15.06 -15.68 -24.46
CA ILE A 757 14.16 -14.58 -24.77
C ILE A 757 13.85 -14.61 -26.26
N ARG A 758 12.69 -15.17 -26.60
CA ARG A 758 12.25 -15.35 -27.98
C ARG A 758 11.96 -14.00 -28.65
N GLY A 759 12.42 -13.83 -29.88
CA GLY A 759 12.26 -12.57 -30.63
C GLY A 759 13.36 -11.53 -30.35
N SER A 760 14.25 -11.82 -29.40
CA SER A 760 15.29 -10.90 -28.90
C SER A 760 16.70 -11.24 -29.37
N GLY A 761 16.85 -11.77 -30.59
CA GLY A 761 18.15 -12.04 -31.21
C GLY A 761 18.46 -11.10 -32.38
N ASN A 762 19.45 -11.47 -33.20
CA ASN A 762 19.96 -10.70 -34.35
C ASN A 762 20.60 -9.35 -33.97
N PHE A 763 21.16 -9.26 -32.75
CA PHE A 763 21.89 -8.09 -32.26
C PHE A 763 23.39 -8.14 -32.56
N GLY A 764 23.88 -9.18 -33.25
CA GLY A 764 25.28 -9.26 -33.70
C GLY A 764 26.28 -9.62 -32.60
N GLY A 765 25.80 -10.16 -31.47
CA GLY A 765 26.65 -10.67 -30.39
C GLY A 765 27.25 -12.06 -30.67
N GLN A 766 27.93 -12.63 -29.68
CA GLN A 766 28.50 -13.98 -29.79
C GLN A 766 27.42 -15.04 -30.07
N LYS A 767 27.67 -15.96 -31.01
CA LYS A 767 26.70 -16.98 -31.44
C LYS A 767 26.68 -18.26 -30.58
N LYS A 768 27.76 -18.47 -29.84
CA LYS A 768 27.96 -19.61 -28.94
C LYS A 768 28.30 -19.06 -27.55
N GLY A 769 27.73 -19.67 -26.52
CA GLY A 769 28.12 -19.38 -25.14
C GLY A 769 29.50 -19.95 -24.84
N GLY A 770 30.18 -19.37 -23.86
CA GLY A 770 31.48 -19.88 -23.40
C GLY A 770 31.34 -21.20 -22.64
N ASP A 771 32.40 -22.00 -22.62
CA ASP A 771 32.47 -23.17 -21.74
C ASP A 771 32.81 -22.72 -20.31
N ARG A 772 31.88 -22.96 -19.37
CA ARG A 772 32.02 -22.67 -17.93
C ARG A 772 32.08 -23.95 -17.09
N GLY A 773 32.51 -25.06 -17.70
CA GLY A 773 32.64 -26.34 -17.03
C GLY A 773 31.30 -26.95 -16.66
N ALA A 774 31.09 -27.27 -15.39
CA ALA A 774 29.90 -27.96 -14.90
C ALA A 774 28.59 -27.20 -15.22
N ALA A 775 28.63 -25.86 -15.24
CA ALA A 775 27.47 -25.01 -15.52
C ALA A 775 26.93 -25.15 -16.96
N THR A 776 27.81 -25.45 -17.92
CA THR A 776 27.47 -25.56 -19.35
C THR A 776 27.48 -27.00 -19.86
N LYS A 777 27.88 -27.97 -19.02
CA LYS A 777 27.93 -29.39 -19.37
C LYS A 777 26.52 -29.95 -19.61
N ALA A 778 26.34 -30.67 -20.71
CA ALA A 778 25.11 -31.41 -20.99
C ALA A 778 25.31 -32.88 -20.60
N TYR A 779 24.71 -33.29 -19.48
CA TYR A 779 24.80 -34.66 -18.99
C TYR A 779 23.82 -35.55 -19.75
N LYS A 780 24.33 -36.37 -20.67
CA LYS A 780 23.51 -37.29 -21.46
C LYS A 780 23.31 -38.59 -20.67
N PRO A 781 22.06 -39.10 -20.55
CA PRO A 781 21.84 -40.44 -20.04
C PRO A 781 22.66 -41.47 -20.84
N PRO A 782 23.35 -42.41 -20.17
CA PRO A 782 24.06 -43.48 -20.86
C PRO A 782 23.04 -44.41 -21.54
N GLN A 783 23.46 -45.09 -22.60
CA GLN A 783 22.62 -46.04 -23.36
C GLN A 783 22.46 -47.37 -22.62
N ARG A 784 21.92 -47.31 -21.40
CA ARG A 784 21.59 -48.45 -20.52
C ARG A 784 20.44 -48.07 -19.59
N ALA A 785 19.84 -49.06 -18.93
CA ALA A 785 18.79 -48.81 -17.93
C ALA A 785 19.28 -47.88 -16.78
N PRO A 786 18.39 -47.04 -16.20
CA PRO A 786 18.70 -46.25 -15.00
C PRO A 786 19.15 -47.14 -13.84
N ASP A 787 20.08 -46.66 -13.03
CA ASP A 787 20.49 -47.34 -11.80
C ASP A 787 19.39 -47.22 -10.72
N VAL A 788 18.73 -46.05 -10.68
CA VAL A 788 17.64 -45.78 -9.75
C VAL A 788 16.54 -45.01 -10.49
N VAL A 789 15.30 -45.39 -10.21
CA VAL A 789 14.11 -44.67 -10.65
C VAL A 789 13.30 -44.31 -9.40
N VAL A 790 12.95 -43.04 -9.25
CA VAL A 790 12.08 -42.56 -8.16
C VAL A 790 10.84 -41.93 -8.78
N GLU A 791 9.68 -42.40 -8.36
CA GLU A 791 8.40 -41.78 -8.71
C GLU A 791 7.89 -40.96 -7.52
N GLU A 792 7.53 -39.71 -7.76
CA GLU A 792 6.94 -38.83 -6.75
C GLU A 792 5.74 -38.09 -7.33
N LYS A 793 4.56 -38.28 -6.72
CA LYS A 793 3.35 -37.54 -7.06
C LYS A 793 3.35 -36.18 -6.37
N THR A 794 3.25 -35.11 -7.16
CA THR A 794 3.06 -33.74 -6.66
C THR A 794 1.63 -33.56 -6.16
N THR A 795 1.39 -32.63 -5.23
CA THR A 795 0.02 -32.26 -4.84
C THR A 795 -0.53 -31.18 -5.77
N GLU A 796 -1.85 -30.95 -5.74
CA GLU A 796 -2.46 -29.83 -6.49
C GLU A 796 -1.98 -28.47 -5.95
N GLU A 797 -1.73 -28.39 -4.65
CA GLU A 797 -1.24 -27.21 -3.95
C GLU A 797 0.27 -27.00 -4.09
N GLN A 798 1.00 -27.90 -4.75
CA GLN A 798 2.47 -27.91 -4.74
C GLN A 798 3.06 -26.58 -5.22
N ALA A 799 2.49 -25.98 -6.28
CA ALA A 799 2.89 -24.66 -6.76
C ALA A 799 2.55 -23.54 -5.77
N ALA A 800 1.40 -23.63 -5.08
CA ALA A 800 0.95 -22.67 -4.09
C ALA A 800 1.84 -22.67 -2.83
N ILE A 801 2.41 -23.82 -2.46
CA ILE A 801 3.35 -23.94 -1.35
C ILE A 801 4.75 -23.50 -1.80
N TYR A 802 5.26 -24.02 -2.92
CA TYR A 802 6.62 -23.73 -3.39
C TYR A 802 6.87 -22.22 -3.57
N ARG A 803 5.90 -21.48 -4.14
CA ARG A 803 6.01 -20.03 -4.35
C ARG A 803 6.30 -19.24 -3.08
N LEU A 804 5.89 -19.74 -1.92
CA LEU A 804 6.15 -19.09 -0.62
C LEU A 804 7.64 -19.08 -0.25
N SER A 805 8.46 -19.85 -0.97
CA SER A 805 9.93 -19.84 -0.82
C SER A 805 10.60 -18.71 -1.60
N GLY A 806 9.87 -17.90 -2.40
CA GLY A 806 10.40 -16.67 -3.00
C GLY A 806 9.95 -16.37 -4.43
N ASP A 807 9.60 -17.37 -5.23
CA ASP A 807 9.13 -17.16 -6.61
C ASP A 807 7.61 -16.90 -6.64
N LEU A 808 7.22 -15.63 -6.63
CA LEU A 808 5.82 -15.22 -6.54
C LEU A 808 5.11 -15.08 -7.89
N ASN A 809 5.71 -15.53 -9.00
CA ASN A 809 5.19 -15.33 -10.36
C ASN A 809 3.73 -15.84 -10.52
N PRO A 810 2.78 -14.99 -10.96
CA PRO A 810 1.37 -15.37 -11.11
C PRO A 810 1.12 -16.53 -12.08
N LEU A 811 2.04 -16.82 -13.00
CA LEU A 811 2.01 -17.97 -13.92
C LEU A 811 1.77 -19.32 -13.22
N HIS A 812 2.12 -19.41 -11.94
CA HIS A 812 2.06 -20.65 -11.17
C HIS A 812 0.84 -20.75 -10.25
N ILE A 813 -0.06 -19.75 -10.25
CA ILE A 813 -1.25 -19.76 -9.38
C ILE A 813 -2.50 -19.13 -10.00
N ASP A 814 -2.36 -18.12 -10.87
CA ASP A 814 -3.47 -17.40 -11.48
C ASP A 814 -3.79 -17.96 -12.89
N PRO A 815 -4.97 -18.56 -13.09
CA PRO A 815 -5.38 -19.09 -14.40
C PRO A 815 -5.46 -18.03 -15.51
N GLN A 816 -5.82 -16.78 -15.18
CA GLN A 816 -5.93 -15.73 -16.20
C GLN A 816 -4.55 -15.34 -16.71
N PHE A 817 -3.60 -15.15 -15.79
CA PHE A 817 -2.21 -14.85 -16.13
C PHE A 817 -1.53 -16.03 -16.87
N SER A 818 -1.83 -17.26 -16.45
CA SER A 818 -1.27 -18.47 -17.08
C SER A 818 -1.65 -18.58 -18.56
N LYS A 819 -2.91 -18.25 -18.89
CA LYS A 819 -3.39 -18.21 -20.28
C LYS A 819 -2.65 -17.17 -21.13
N VAL A 820 -2.32 -16.01 -20.56
CA VAL A 820 -1.49 -15.00 -21.24
C VAL A 820 -0.08 -15.54 -21.53
N GLY A 821 0.47 -16.36 -20.63
CA GLY A 821 1.74 -17.07 -20.83
C GLY A 821 1.69 -18.25 -21.81
N GLY A 822 0.52 -18.57 -22.36
CA GLY A 822 0.32 -19.67 -23.31
C GLY A 822 0.05 -21.03 -22.65
N PHE A 823 -0.32 -21.07 -21.36
CA PHE A 823 -0.69 -22.29 -20.64
C PHE A 823 -2.17 -22.27 -20.30
N GLU A 824 -2.87 -23.39 -20.52
CA GLU A 824 -4.32 -23.47 -20.26
C GLU A 824 -4.66 -23.34 -18.76
N THR A 825 -3.75 -23.80 -17.91
CA THR A 825 -3.85 -23.79 -16.44
C THR A 825 -2.50 -23.42 -15.82
N PRO A 826 -2.47 -22.98 -14.55
CA PRO A 826 -1.22 -22.72 -13.85
C PRO A 826 -0.31 -23.94 -13.81
N ILE A 827 0.96 -23.72 -14.12
CA ILE A 827 1.97 -24.78 -14.20
C ILE A 827 2.83 -24.80 -12.94
N LEU A 828 3.46 -25.94 -12.63
CA LEU A 828 4.45 -26.03 -11.56
C LEU A 828 5.73 -25.28 -11.96
N HIS A 829 6.39 -24.65 -11.00
CA HIS A 829 7.69 -24.00 -11.20
C HIS A 829 8.71 -25.03 -11.70
N GLY A 830 9.49 -24.68 -12.73
CA GLY A 830 10.62 -25.53 -13.15
C GLY A 830 11.60 -25.78 -12.00
N LEU A 831 11.87 -24.74 -11.20
CA LEU A 831 12.72 -24.84 -10.01
C LEU A 831 12.13 -25.74 -8.89
N CYS A 832 10.81 -25.93 -8.85
CA CYS A 832 10.20 -26.92 -7.96
C CYS A 832 10.49 -28.34 -8.44
N SER A 833 10.35 -28.64 -9.73
CA SER A 833 10.74 -29.95 -10.30
C SER A 833 12.24 -30.21 -10.18
N PHE A 834 13.06 -29.16 -10.27
CA PHE A 834 14.50 -29.20 -9.98
C PHE A 834 14.76 -29.57 -8.52
N GLY A 835 14.08 -28.93 -7.57
CA GLY A 835 14.19 -29.25 -6.15
C GLY A 835 13.79 -30.70 -5.83
N ILE A 836 12.66 -31.17 -6.39
CA ILE A 836 12.22 -32.57 -6.25
C ILE A 836 13.28 -33.54 -6.78
N SER A 837 13.83 -33.27 -7.97
CA SER A 837 14.86 -34.13 -8.57
C SER A 837 16.17 -34.08 -7.77
N GLY A 838 16.58 -32.92 -7.26
CA GLY A 838 17.74 -32.76 -6.40
C GLY A 838 17.59 -33.48 -5.06
N LYS A 839 16.39 -33.46 -4.46
CA LYS A 839 16.04 -34.26 -3.27
C LYS A 839 16.18 -35.76 -3.56
N HIS A 840 15.72 -36.25 -4.71
CA HIS A 840 15.91 -37.65 -5.10
C HIS A 840 17.39 -38.03 -5.22
N VAL A 841 18.21 -37.17 -5.83
CA VAL A 841 19.66 -37.38 -5.91
C VAL A 841 20.27 -37.44 -4.52
N LEU A 842 19.94 -36.47 -3.65
CA LEU A 842 20.43 -36.42 -2.26
C LEU A 842 20.08 -37.71 -1.50
N GLN A 843 18.81 -38.11 -1.52
CA GLN A 843 18.32 -39.29 -0.80
C GLN A 843 18.91 -40.61 -1.31
N LYS A 844 19.28 -40.70 -2.59
CA LYS A 844 19.77 -41.95 -3.20
C LYS A 844 21.29 -42.05 -3.29
N PHE A 845 21.97 -40.92 -3.41
CA PHE A 845 23.41 -40.88 -3.68
C PHE A 845 24.21 -40.00 -2.71
N GLY A 846 23.55 -39.25 -1.84
CA GLY A 846 24.18 -38.37 -0.84
C GLY A 846 24.43 -36.94 -1.35
N PRO A 847 25.13 -36.12 -0.55
CA PRO A 847 25.39 -34.71 -0.85
C PRO A 847 26.14 -34.51 -2.17
N PHE A 848 25.79 -33.44 -2.89
CA PHE A 848 26.41 -33.06 -4.16
C PHE A 848 27.00 -31.67 -4.11
N LYS A 849 28.19 -31.51 -4.70
CA LYS A 849 28.89 -30.23 -4.84
C LYS A 849 28.13 -29.28 -5.75
N ASN A 850 27.57 -29.80 -6.84
CA ASN A 850 26.82 -29.00 -7.79
C ASN A 850 25.74 -29.82 -8.49
N ILE A 851 24.77 -29.12 -9.07
CA ILE A 851 23.68 -29.69 -9.86
C ILE A 851 23.36 -28.75 -11.02
N LYS A 852 23.11 -29.35 -12.19
CA LYS A 852 22.80 -28.65 -13.43
C LYS A 852 21.61 -29.29 -14.10
N VAL A 853 20.68 -28.48 -14.61
CA VAL A 853 19.51 -28.95 -15.35
C VAL A 853 19.19 -28.09 -16.58
N ARG A 854 18.50 -28.70 -17.55
CA ARG A 854 17.73 -27.98 -18.57
C ARG A 854 16.25 -28.30 -18.42
N PHE A 855 15.42 -27.28 -18.31
CA PHE A 855 13.96 -27.40 -18.32
C PHE A 855 13.49 -27.70 -19.75
N ALA A 856 12.82 -28.85 -19.91
CA ALA A 856 12.49 -29.42 -21.22
C ALA A 856 10.98 -29.53 -21.48
N GLY A 857 10.16 -29.26 -20.48
CA GLY A 857 8.72 -29.39 -20.58
C GLY A 857 7.98 -28.80 -19.39
N VAL A 858 6.66 -28.98 -19.41
CA VAL A 858 5.71 -28.43 -18.45
C VAL A 858 5.23 -29.53 -17.52
N VAL A 859 5.09 -29.19 -16.24
CA VAL A 859 4.51 -30.05 -15.21
C VAL A 859 3.29 -29.34 -14.66
N LEU A 860 2.17 -30.03 -14.55
CA LEU A 860 0.99 -29.52 -13.84
C LEU A 860 1.02 -30.01 -12.38
N PRO A 861 0.68 -29.17 -11.39
CA PRO A 861 0.48 -29.64 -10.02
C PRO A 861 -0.52 -30.82 -9.98
N GLY A 862 -0.24 -31.83 -9.18
CA GLY A 862 -0.99 -33.09 -9.11
C GLY A 862 -0.43 -34.22 -9.97
N GLN A 863 0.42 -33.91 -10.96
CA GLN A 863 1.07 -34.92 -11.82
C GLN A 863 2.23 -35.63 -11.11
N THR A 864 2.63 -36.78 -11.65
CA THR A 864 3.67 -37.65 -11.11
C THR A 864 4.98 -37.46 -11.86
N LEU A 865 6.04 -37.14 -11.12
CA LEU A 865 7.40 -37.03 -11.67
C LEU A 865 8.14 -38.35 -11.51
N ILE A 866 8.76 -38.82 -12.59
CA ILE A 866 9.66 -39.97 -12.61
C ILE A 866 11.07 -39.46 -12.83
N THR A 867 11.93 -39.56 -11.82
CA THR A 867 13.35 -39.20 -11.91
C THR A 867 14.17 -40.46 -12.16
N GLU A 868 14.75 -40.55 -13.36
CA GLU A 868 15.65 -41.63 -13.77
C GLU A 868 17.09 -41.17 -13.57
N MET A 869 17.91 -41.96 -12.87
CA MET A 869 19.25 -41.57 -12.44
C MET A 869 20.27 -42.65 -12.80
N TRP A 870 21.43 -42.21 -13.30
CA TRP A 870 22.57 -43.05 -13.66
C TRP A 870 23.84 -42.52 -13.01
N LYS A 871 24.45 -43.32 -12.14
CA LYS A 871 25.73 -42.99 -11.51
C LYS A 871 26.87 -43.45 -12.42
N THR A 872 27.75 -42.51 -12.77
CA THR A 872 28.99 -42.76 -13.51
C THR A 872 30.14 -42.08 -12.77
N GLY A 873 30.96 -42.88 -12.08
CA GLY A 873 32.00 -42.34 -11.20
C GLY A 873 31.40 -41.49 -10.07
N ASN A 874 31.85 -40.24 -9.97
CA ASN A 874 31.39 -39.27 -8.96
C ASN A 874 30.23 -38.38 -9.46
N THR A 875 29.64 -38.69 -10.62
CA THR A 875 28.55 -37.91 -11.22
C THR A 875 27.29 -38.76 -11.31
N VAL A 876 26.15 -38.18 -10.98
CA VAL A 876 24.81 -38.73 -11.24
C VAL A 876 24.21 -37.96 -12.40
N ALA A 877 24.16 -38.56 -13.59
CA ALA A 877 23.34 -38.03 -14.68
C ALA A 877 21.88 -38.39 -14.41
N PHE A 878 20.94 -37.48 -14.67
CA PHE A 878 19.52 -37.74 -14.46
C PHE A 878 18.62 -37.06 -15.48
N GLN A 879 17.38 -37.52 -15.55
CA GLN A 879 16.31 -36.85 -16.26
C GLN A 879 14.99 -37.07 -15.53
N THR A 880 14.04 -36.15 -15.71
CA THR A 880 12.74 -36.21 -15.03
C THR A 880 11.62 -36.16 -16.05
N LYS A 881 10.73 -37.15 -16.02
CA LYS A 881 9.56 -37.26 -16.91
C LYS A 881 8.28 -37.06 -16.12
N VAL A 882 7.23 -36.59 -16.80
CA VAL A 882 5.86 -36.61 -16.29
C VAL A 882 5.23 -37.94 -16.65
N LYS A 883 4.90 -38.78 -15.66
CA LYS A 883 4.38 -40.14 -15.85
C LYS A 883 3.17 -40.18 -16.77
N GLU A 884 2.24 -39.24 -16.54
CA GLU A 884 0.95 -39.18 -17.22
C GLU A 884 1.08 -38.84 -18.72
N THR A 885 2.15 -38.16 -19.12
CA THR A 885 2.34 -37.73 -20.51
C THR A 885 3.54 -38.39 -21.21
N GLY A 886 4.43 -39.03 -20.46
CA GLY A 886 5.71 -39.55 -20.94
C GLY A 886 6.73 -38.47 -21.33
N LYS A 887 6.39 -37.18 -21.24
CA LYS A 887 7.25 -36.06 -21.67
C LYS A 887 8.31 -35.73 -20.63
N LEU A 888 9.46 -35.26 -21.08
CA LEU A 888 10.54 -34.77 -20.21
C LEU A 888 10.18 -33.40 -19.63
N ALA A 889 10.27 -33.27 -18.31
CA ALA A 889 10.27 -32.00 -17.59
C ALA A 889 11.71 -31.47 -17.42
N ILE A 890 12.67 -32.36 -17.12
CA ILE A 890 14.09 -32.03 -16.96
C ILE A 890 14.92 -32.95 -17.84
N SER A 891 15.89 -32.37 -18.55
CA SER A 891 16.83 -33.08 -19.44
C SER A 891 18.25 -32.55 -19.29
N GLY A 892 19.22 -33.26 -19.88
CA GLY A 892 20.62 -32.81 -19.93
C GLY A 892 21.22 -32.55 -18.54
N ALA A 893 20.71 -33.24 -17.53
CA ALA A 893 20.88 -32.89 -16.13
C ALA A 893 21.85 -33.82 -15.40
N GLY A 894 22.59 -33.27 -14.47
CA GLY A 894 23.52 -34.04 -13.66
C GLY A 894 23.95 -33.32 -12.39
N ALA A 895 24.37 -34.12 -11.42
CA ALA A 895 24.92 -33.65 -10.17
C ALA A 895 26.30 -34.28 -9.94
N GLU A 896 27.28 -33.48 -9.54
CA GLU A 896 28.60 -33.97 -9.12
C GLU A 896 28.57 -34.15 -7.60
N LEU A 897 28.74 -35.40 -7.14
CA LEU A 897 28.70 -35.73 -5.73
C LEU A 897 29.90 -35.10 -4.99
N LEU A 898 29.77 -34.83 -3.68
CA LEU A 898 30.83 -34.19 -2.91
C LEU A 898 32.11 -35.07 -2.82
N GLY A 899 31.98 -36.39 -2.95
CA GLY A 899 33.07 -37.38 -2.90
C GLY A 899 33.52 -37.68 -1.46
N GLY A 900 33.69 -38.97 -1.15
CA GLY A 900 33.94 -39.47 0.22
C GLY A 900 32.70 -40.18 0.79
N GLY A 901 32.89 -41.37 1.34
CA GLY A 901 31.80 -42.24 1.82
C GLY A 901 31.04 -41.64 2.99
N SER A 902 30.09 -40.76 2.70
CA SER A 902 29.09 -40.28 3.65
C SER A 902 27.80 -41.07 3.38
N LYS A 903 27.61 -42.17 4.11
CA LYS A 903 26.25 -42.68 4.33
C LYS A 903 25.52 -41.58 5.11
N LEU A 904 24.35 -41.19 4.60
CA LEU A 904 23.33 -40.51 5.41
C LEU A 904 23.00 -41.36 6.62
#